data_AF-A0A2A9CN27-F1
#
_entry.id   AF-A0A2A9CN27-F1
#
_cell.length_a   1.000
_cell.length_b   1.000
_cell.length_c   1.000
_cell.angle_alpha   90.00
_cell.angle_beta   90.00
_cell.angle_gamma   90.00
#
_symmetry.space_group_name_H-M   'P 1'
#
loop_
_entity.id
_entity.type
_entity.pdbx_description
1 polymer ?
#
loop_
_entity_poly.entity_id
_entity_poly.type
_entity_poly.pdbx_seq_one_letter_code
_entity_poly.pdbx_strand_id
1 'polypeptide(L)'
;MANVANDDSSTPRRALGPIPDDWADSPQSPDSPAGHHYEPPSPLTDTGLMRRLAAFRDDEPAKLTTPVPPPRPVLPDPEGALPPAHGRRFSANDIPYGEWAAPRRSAASPLSPIPDFNPVLPPPNRPTAPPSVTVPLSGVTGSPQSALGAPAAPVGPTSFDKFPKSIDTAPTPPRAAEPELSPRQARRAEAARLKAERAEAKRAADEQHKAEQAAAKQAAAEAKAARKESRGHKVSPEELAATAAARLAPPTSPSSPVRSTATGSEQPEQPQRKSRPVVIIVASVTIVVLLVISAIYLLSLRSAAPSGTNSPAQAPIDPLLTSTELGTLGGQSWGTQEAANAARPLCLPATADGLPAAQRTSARRIVSTTSATDSLLQIVDVYPDVTSASTAYALRLQQTGICADDVAVINGASTIDGMTDSANAVMLTVQDAKPIYHTLLLSRTGRTVSLIDLATSTQLPVTAVATVASNSVTRQCSSGDGTCPSGIQVKTSLPPAGNQPGWLVAADLPRITPGSGRWSSTDNPVNSLGSGCEGVDLTRLSGANADTQRTLLLADDPKAPSGFGVDQVTYTYADAKAATAAAKTINTNIASCAERTLTATVDSGPKVSGTGANSLKFSGSTFHVTQKTGQSTPLYRVGVVTVGKRLVYLLANPTKDFDFSDESWKAVVQRAAERVTQLP
;
A
#
# COMPACT_ATOMS: atom_id res chain seq x y z
N MET A 1 -7.24 -69.12 -3.91
CA MET A 1 -7.09 -68.90 -2.45
C MET A 1 -7.53 -67.46 -2.21
N ALA A 2 -8.81 -67.16 -2.01
CA ALA A 2 -9.73 -67.60 -0.94
C ALA A 2 -9.49 -66.81 0.37
N ASN A 3 -10.48 -66.18 1.02
CA ASN A 3 -11.92 -66.08 0.72
C ASN A 3 -12.47 -64.73 1.24
N VAL A 4 -13.24 -63.98 0.43
CA VAL A 4 -14.72 -63.82 0.48
C VAL A 4 -15.20 -62.80 1.52
N ALA A 5 -16.10 -61.91 1.10
CA ALA A 5 -16.83 -60.94 1.91
C ALA A 5 -18.30 -61.39 2.12
N ASN A 6 -19.07 -60.67 2.94
CA ASN A 6 -20.48 -60.38 2.69
C ASN A 6 -21.01 -59.31 3.66
N ASP A 7 -22.09 -58.64 3.24
CA ASP A 7 -22.93 -57.76 4.06
C ASP A 7 -23.73 -58.55 5.11
N ASP A 8 -24.30 -57.85 6.09
CA ASP A 8 -25.78 -57.75 6.16
C ASP A 8 -26.23 -56.51 6.97
N SER A 9 -27.53 -56.20 6.91
CA SER A 9 -28.17 -55.03 7.51
C SER A 9 -29.17 -55.42 8.61
N SER A 10 -29.37 -54.57 9.62
CA SER A 10 -30.63 -54.55 10.40
C SER A 10 -30.87 -53.27 11.21
N THR A 11 -32.08 -52.76 11.07
CA THR A 11 -32.85 -52.06 12.13
C THR A 11 -33.96 -53.05 12.58
N PRO A 12 -34.84 -52.82 13.60
CA PRO A 12 -35.17 -51.57 14.31
C PRO A 12 -35.49 -51.69 15.83
N ARG A 13 -35.98 -50.61 16.49
CA ARG A 13 -37.24 -50.52 17.32
C ARG A 13 -37.21 -49.39 18.39
N ARG A 14 -38.40 -49.12 18.99
CA ARG A 14 -38.70 -48.10 20.02
C ARG A 14 -38.80 -48.70 21.44
N ALA A 15 -38.45 -47.93 22.47
CA ALA A 15 -39.13 -47.74 23.79
C ALA A 15 -38.20 -46.89 24.69
N LEU A 16 -38.57 -45.81 25.40
CA LEU A 16 -39.66 -45.46 26.33
C LEU A 16 -39.43 -45.82 27.82
N GLY A 17 -39.03 -44.80 28.60
CA GLY A 17 -39.25 -44.64 30.05
C GLY A 17 -38.19 -45.22 31.01
N PRO A 18 -38.25 -44.88 32.32
CA PRO A 18 -39.14 -43.92 32.99
C PRO A 18 -38.40 -42.79 33.78
N ILE A 19 -39.19 -41.88 34.36
CA ILE A 19 -38.79 -40.87 35.37
C ILE A 19 -39.00 -41.46 36.79
N PRO A 20 -38.28 -40.96 37.81
CA PRO A 20 -38.78 -40.92 39.18
C PRO A 20 -38.91 -39.49 39.73
N ASP A 21 -40.09 -39.16 40.24
CA ASP A 21 -40.38 -38.02 41.12
C ASP A 21 -39.83 -38.33 42.56
N ASP A 22 -39.90 -37.50 43.61
CA ASP A 22 -40.63 -36.27 43.91
C ASP A 22 -39.95 -35.55 45.12
N TRP A 23 -40.69 -34.69 45.86
CA TRP A 23 -40.38 -34.02 47.15
C TRP A 23 -39.47 -32.77 47.03
N ALA A 24 -39.97 -31.52 47.05
CA ALA A 24 -40.86 -30.80 48.00
C ALA A 24 -40.18 -30.29 49.27
N ASP A 25 -40.01 -28.96 49.38
CA ASP A 25 -40.88 -28.14 50.25
C ASP A 25 -40.69 -26.62 50.01
N SER A 26 -41.64 -25.81 50.51
CA SER A 26 -41.60 -24.33 50.55
C SER A 26 -42.00 -23.84 51.95
N PRO A 27 -41.71 -22.57 52.35
CA PRO A 27 -42.81 -21.59 52.33
C PRO A 27 -42.43 -20.10 52.15
N GLN A 28 -43.35 -19.34 51.52
CA GLN A 28 -43.85 -17.97 51.84
C GLN A 28 -42.83 -16.80 51.98
N SER A 29 -42.85 -15.73 51.17
CA SER A 29 -43.89 -14.65 50.98
C SER A 29 -43.91 -13.59 52.10
N PRO A 30 -44.36 -12.32 51.88
CA PRO A 30 -44.82 -11.63 50.65
C PRO A 30 -43.83 -10.50 50.21
N ASP A 31 -44.02 -9.59 49.23
CA ASP A 31 -45.11 -8.63 48.97
C ASP A 31 -45.29 -8.21 47.49
N SER A 32 -46.36 -7.44 47.23
CA SER A 32 -46.84 -6.90 45.94
C SER A 32 -47.71 -5.64 46.23
N PRO A 33 -48.32 -4.87 45.29
CA PRO A 33 -48.64 -5.18 43.89
C PRO A 33 -48.55 -4.00 42.87
N ALA A 34 -49.21 -4.22 41.70
CA ALA A 34 -49.60 -3.31 40.60
C ALA A 34 -48.67 -3.28 39.36
N GLY A 35 -49.20 -3.32 38.13
CA GLY A 35 -50.60 -3.50 37.71
C GLY A 35 -50.83 -3.24 36.22
N HIS A 36 -51.94 -3.77 35.66
CA HIS A 36 -52.38 -3.68 34.25
C HIS A 36 -51.53 -4.48 33.25
N HIS A 37 -52.00 -5.42 32.42
CA HIS A 37 -53.26 -5.76 31.72
C HIS A 37 -53.01 -5.73 30.19
N TYR A 38 -53.41 -6.81 29.52
CA TYR A 38 -53.25 -7.04 28.07
C TYR A 38 -54.63 -7.35 27.49
N GLU A 39 -55.03 -6.70 26.39
CA GLU A 39 -56.28 -7.03 25.69
C GLU A 39 -56.26 -6.58 24.21
N PRO A 40 -56.53 -7.50 23.28
CA PRO A 40 -57.01 -7.20 21.92
C PRO A 40 -58.14 -8.17 21.46
N PRO A 41 -58.83 -7.92 20.33
CA PRO A 41 -59.00 -6.69 19.55
C PRO A 41 -60.51 -6.34 19.30
N SER A 42 -60.81 -5.28 18.54
CA SER A 42 -62.14 -5.07 17.92
C SER A 42 -62.10 -4.20 16.65
N PRO A 43 -63.15 -4.20 15.79
CA PRO A 43 -62.97 -3.94 14.35
C PRO A 43 -63.75 -2.72 13.78
N LEU A 44 -63.53 -2.48 12.48
CA LEU A 44 -64.43 -1.82 11.50
C LEU A 44 -64.85 -0.36 11.70
N THR A 45 -64.32 0.52 10.83
CA THR A 45 -65.13 1.51 10.10
C THR A 45 -64.70 1.57 8.63
N ASP A 46 -65.64 1.86 7.74
CA ASP A 46 -65.52 1.81 6.27
C ASP A 46 -65.57 3.22 5.65
N THR A 47 -65.55 3.28 4.31
CA THR A 47 -65.62 4.41 3.37
C THR A 47 -64.27 5.06 3.01
N GLY A 48 -63.86 5.16 1.73
CA GLY A 48 -64.34 4.42 0.56
C GLY A 48 -64.14 5.13 -0.78
N LEU A 49 -63.71 4.40 -1.82
CA LEU A 49 -63.86 4.80 -3.23
C LEU A 49 -63.70 3.59 -4.18
N MET A 50 -64.67 3.40 -5.10
CA MET A 50 -64.62 2.40 -6.19
C MET A 50 -63.76 2.92 -7.38
N ARG A 51 -63.52 2.26 -8.53
CA ARG A 51 -64.10 1.12 -9.32
C ARG A 51 -63.02 0.77 -10.39
N ARG A 52 -62.88 -0.37 -11.07
CA ARG A 52 -63.64 -1.66 -11.26
C ARG A 52 -62.74 -2.83 -10.74
N LEU A 53 -62.86 -4.16 -10.96
CA LEU A 53 -63.46 -5.10 -11.94
C LEU A 53 -62.84 -5.13 -13.35
N ALA A 54 -62.58 -6.29 -13.99
CA ALA A 54 -62.98 -7.66 -13.69
C ALA A 54 -61.85 -8.69 -13.93
N ALA A 55 -62.08 -9.95 -13.51
CA ALA A 55 -61.29 -11.12 -13.88
C ALA A 55 -62.14 -12.07 -14.75
N PHE A 56 -61.50 -12.92 -15.54
CA PHE A 56 -62.11 -14.08 -16.20
C PHE A 56 -61.27 -15.33 -15.94
N ARG A 57 -61.90 -16.51 -16.10
CA ARG A 57 -61.36 -17.82 -15.76
C ARG A 57 -61.36 -18.74 -16.99
N ASP A 58 -60.63 -19.83 -16.88
CA ASP A 58 -60.17 -20.77 -17.91
C ASP A 58 -61.29 -21.52 -18.66
N ASP A 59 -61.00 -21.96 -19.89
CA ASP A 59 -61.48 -23.23 -20.48
C ASP A 59 -60.71 -23.61 -21.78
N GLU A 60 -59.79 -24.60 -21.67
CA GLU A 60 -59.43 -25.63 -22.69
C GLU A 60 -58.86 -25.21 -24.09
N PRO A 61 -58.27 -26.11 -24.93
CA PRO A 61 -56.88 -25.89 -25.34
C PRO A 61 -56.61 -25.89 -26.87
N ALA A 62 -55.54 -25.19 -27.30
CA ALA A 62 -55.05 -25.26 -28.68
C ALA A 62 -53.53 -25.07 -28.85
N LYS A 63 -52.85 -26.18 -29.20
CA LYS A 63 -51.65 -26.32 -30.06
C LYS A 63 -50.43 -25.40 -29.85
N LEU A 64 -49.28 -26.03 -29.57
CA LEU A 64 -47.94 -25.46 -29.83
C LEU A 64 -47.71 -25.23 -31.33
N THR A 65 -47.21 -24.04 -31.69
CA THR A 65 -46.23 -23.84 -32.77
C THR A 65 -45.35 -22.63 -32.45
N THR A 66 -44.03 -22.82 -32.39
CA THR A 66 -43.05 -21.73 -32.19
C THR A 66 -42.60 -21.12 -33.53
N PRO A 67 -42.66 -19.79 -33.71
CA PRO A 67 -42.12 -19.15 -34.91
C PRO A 67 -40.59 -19.15 -34.90
N VAL A 68 -39.97 -19.89 -35.82
CA VAL A 68 -38.53 -19.85 -36.08
C VAL A 68 -38.20 -18.62 -36.94
N PRO A 69 -37.25 -17.73 -36.54
CA PRO A 69 -36.86 -16.60 -37.37
C PRO A 69 -35.98 -17.06 -38.56
N PRO A 70 -36.12 -16.44 -39.75
CA PRO A 70 -35.36 -16.82 -40.93
C PRO A 70 -33.86 -16.42 -40.82
N PRO A 71 -32.95 -17.17 -41.48
CA PRO A 71 -31.51 -16.86 -41.46
C PRO A 71 -31.18 -15.57 -42.22
N ARG A 72 -30.12 -14.88 -41.77
CA ARG A 72 -29.61 -13.68 -42.47
C ARG A 72 -28.78 -14.07 -43.70
N PRO A 73 -28.83 -13.30 -44.81
CA PRO A 73 -27.94 -13.52 -45.94
C PRO A 73 -26.47 -13.35 -45.56
N VAL A 74 -25.62 -14.24 -46.06
CA VAL A 74 -24.15 -14.09 -46.06
C VAL A 74 -23.75 -13.33 -47.32
N LEU A 75 -22.91 -12.30 -47.20
CA LEU A 75 -22.13 -11.76 -48.31
C LEU A 75 -20.64 -12.09 -48.09
N PRO A 76 -19.86 -12.32 -49.16
CA PRO A 76 -18.48 -12.79 -49.08
C PRO A 76 -17.46 -11.67 -48.82
N ASP A 77 -16.33 -12.03 -48.21
CA ASP A 77 -15.15 -11.18 -48.04
C ASP A 77 -14.42 -10.92 -49.38
N PRO A 78 -13.96 -9.68 -49.64
CA PRO A 78 -13.09 -9.37 -50.77
C PRO A 78 -11.62 -9.20 -50.35
N GLU A 79 -10.81 -10.25 -50.47
CA GLU A 79 -9.35 -10.09 -50.57
C GLU A 79 -8.93 -9.56 -51.95
N GLY A 80 -7.85 -8.77 -51.99
CA GLY A 80 -6.97 -8.71 -53.17
C GLY A 80 -7.36 -7.78 -54.34
N ALA A 81 -7.22 -6.45 -54.16
CA ALA A 81 -7.07 -5.52 -55.28
C ALA A 81 -6.02 -4.43 -54.99
N LEU A 82 -5.17 -4.12 -55.98
CA LEU A 82 -4.07 -3.15 -55.89
C LEU A 82 -4.49 -1.72 -56.28
N PRO A 83 -3.74 -0.67 -55.89
CA PRO A 83 -4.26 0.70 -55.86
C PRO A 83 -4.15 1.46 -57.20
N PRO A 84 -5.13 2.33 -57.52
CA PRO A 84 -5.01 3.31 -58.60
C PRO A 84 -4.21 4.54 -58.15
N ALA A 85 -3.50 5.18 -59.10
CA ALA A 85 -2.66 6.35 -58.85
C ALA A 85 -3.19 7.62 -59.53
N HIS A 86 -2.79 8.78 -58.99
CA HIS A 86 -2.86 10.13 -59.58
C HIS A 86 -4.24 10.71 -59.99
N GLY A 87 -4.61 11.82 -59.33
CA GLY A 87 -5.63 12.76 -59.82
C GLY A 87 -5.46 14.16 -59.21
N ARG A 88 -4.98 15.13 -59.99
CA ARG A 88 -4.93 16.56 -59.59
C ARG A 88 -6.16 17.30 -60.10
N ARG A 89 -6.81 18.16 -59.28
CA ARG A 89 -7.51 19.38 -59.73
C ARG A 89 -7.39 20.49 -58.68
N PHE A 90 -7.63 21.74 -59.10
CA PHE A 90 -7.43 22.99 -58.36
C PHE A 90 -8.74 23.65 -57.93
N SER A 91 -8.68 24.40 -56.83
CA SER A 91 -9.31 25.71 -56.53
C SER A 91 -8.67 26.19 -55.19
N ALA A 92 -8.13 27.40 -54.98
CA ALA A 92 -8.68 28.75 -55.17
C ALA A 92 -9.93 29.00 -54.31
N ASN A 93 -10.01 29.97 -53.38
CA ASN A 93 -9.03 30.98 -52.91
C ASN A 93 -9.32 31.27 -51.39
N ASP A 94 -8.82 32.27 -50.65
CA ASP A 94 -8.08 33.52 -50.95
C ASP A 94 -7.19 33.95 -49.73
N ILE A 95 -6.53 35.11 -49.80
CA ILE A 95 -5.68 35.70 -48.73
C ILE A 95 -5.78 37.25 -48.72
N PRO A 96 -5.59 37.93 -47.57
CA PRO A 96 -5.03 39.28 -47.54
C PRO A 96 -3.58 39.33 -47.00
N TYR A 97 -2.78 40.22 -47.58
CA TYR A 97 -1.35 40.49 -47.30
C TYR A 97 -1.13 41.20 -45.93
N GLY A 98 0.08 41.38 -45.39
CA GLY A 98 1.45 41.10 -45.88
C GLY A 98 2.42 40.84 -44.71
N GLU A 99 3.75 41.01 -44.80
CA GLU A 99 4.63 41.57 -45.85
C GLU A 99 5.87 40.66 -46.11
N TRP A 100 6.75 41.08 -47.02
CA TRP A 100 7.96 40.33 -47.43
C TRP A 100 9.26 40.83 -46.77
N ALA A 101 10.18 39.90 -46.49
CA ALA A 101 11.59 40.01 -46.92
C ALA A 101 12.25 38.62 -46.96
N ALA A 102 13.09 38.34 -47.95
CA ALA A 102 13.80 37.07 -48.12
C ALA A 102 15.24 37.30 -48.70
N PRO A 103 16.02 36.30 -49.15
CA PRO A 103 17.27 35.98 -48.45
C PRO A 103 18.55 36.19 -49.29
N ARG A 104 19.72 36.05 -48.64
CA ARG A 104 21.02 35.87 -49.32
C ARG A 104 21.78 34.64 -48.78
N ARG A 105 22.80 34.21 -49.53
CA ARG A 105 23.38 32.85 -49.50
C ARG A 105 24.87 32.85 -49.10
N SER A 106 25.38 31.64 -48.84
CA SER A 106 26.76 31.18 -49.11
C SER A 106 27.90 31.52 -48.13
N ALA A 107 28.19 30.57 -47.23
CA ALA A 107 29.54 30.08 -46.86
C ALA A 107 29.32 28.71 -46.15
N ALA A 108 29.85 27.56 -46.57
CA ALA A 108 31.24 27.14 -46.86
C ALA A 108 31.97 26.55 -45.63
N SER A 109 31.82 25.23 -45.44
CA SER A 109 32.79 24.33 -44.78
C SER A 109 33.79 23.82 -45.84
N PRO A 110 34.96 23.22 -45.51
CA PRO A 110 35.42 22.70 -44.21
C PRO A 110 36.83 23.17 -43.80
N LEU A 111 37.35 22.69 -42.65
CA LEU A 111 38.71 22.10 -42.53
C LEU A 111 39.05 21.59 -41.11
N SER A 112 39.56 20.35 -41.07
CA SER A 112 40.53 19.75 -40.13
C SER A 112 41.57 19.04 -41.04
N PRO A 113 42.82 18.67 -40.65
CA PRO A 113 43.19 18.06 -39.35
C PRO A 113 44.66 18.29 -38.86
N ILE A 114 45.17 17.38 -38.01
CA ILE A 114 46.57 17.04 -37.62
C ILE A 114 47.32 18.00 -36.63
N PRO A 115 48.45 17.61 -35.97
CA PRO A 115 48.40 17.27 -34.53
C PRO A 115 49.52 17.92 -33.66
N ASP A 116 50.12 17.12 -32.77
CA ASP A 116 51.34 17.33 -31.95
C ASP A 116 51.26 18.27 -30.73
N PHE A 117 51.09 17.65 -29.55
CA PHE A 117 51.93 17.95 -28.38
C PHE A 117 52.05 16.74 -27.45
N ASN A 118 53.24 16.52 -26.87
CA ASN A 118 53.56 15.32 -26.08
C ASN A 118 54.37 15.67 -24.81
N PRO A 119 53.81 15.49 -23.59
CA PRO A 119 54.55 15.58 -22.34
C PRO A 119 54.96 14.19 -21.81
N VAL A 120 56.26 13.95 -21.75
CA VAL A 120 56.88 12.74 -21.17
C VAL A 120 56.83 12.78 -19.64
N LEU A 121 56.56 11.63 -18.98
CA LEU A 121 57.17 11.10 -17.73
C LEU A 121 56.57 9.69 -17.42
N PRO A 122 57.10 8.89 -16.46
CA PRO A 122 57.43 7.47 -16.73
C PRO A 122 56.38 6.42 -16.31
N PRO A 123 56.48 5.18 -16.83
CA PRO A 123 55.62 4.07 -16.44
C PRO A 123 55.87 3.56 -15.01
N PRO A 124 54.87 2.96 -14.34
CA PRO A 124 55.00 2.43 -12.98
C PRO A 124 55.84 1.13 -12.94
N ASN A 125 56.61 0.96 -11.86
CA ASN A 125 57.43 -0.22 -11.63
C ASN A 125 56.59 -1.51 -11.49
N ARG A 126 56.98 -2.56 -12.22
CA ARG A 126 56.49 -3.94 -12.04
C ARG A 126 57.36 -4.66 -11.01
N PRO A 127 56.82 -5.12 -9.86
CA PRO A 127 57.54 -6.04 -8.97
C PRO A 127 57.74 -7.41 -9.63
N THR A 128 58.94 -7.95 -9.52
CA THR A 128 59.27 -9.35 -9.86
C THR A 128 59.37 -10.20 -8.59
N ALA A 129 59.18 -11.52 -8.77
CA ALA A 129 59.24 -12.60 -7.77
C ALA A 129 58.05 -12.68 -6.76
N PRO A 130 57.51 -13.89 -6.51
CA PRO A 130 56.57 -14.15 -5.42
C PRO A 130 57.30 -14.40 -4.09
N PRO A 131 56.66 -14.16 -2.93
CA PRO A 131 57.23 -14.51 -1.63
C PRO A 131 57.23 -16.02 -1.38
N SER A 132 58.24 -16.49 -0.65
CA SER A 132 58.40 -17.89 -0.24
C SER A 132 57.38 -18.29 0.83
N VAL A 133 56.68 -19.41 0.61
CA VAL A 133 55.80 -20.02 1.62
C VAL A 133 56.65 -20.79 2.63
N THR A 134 56.65 -20.35 3.90
CA THR A 134 57.22 -21.10 5.03
C THR A 134 56.10 -21.67 5.87
N VAL A 135 56.03 -23.01 5.98
CA VAL A 135 55.04 -23.71 6.82
C VAL A 135 55.68 -24.05 8.18
N PRO A 136 55.22 -23.46 9.30
CA PRO A 136 55.56 -23.97 10.62
C PRO A 136 54.72 -25.22 10.92
N LEU A 137 55.38 -26.36 11.12
CA LEU A 137 54.73 -27.59 11.59
C LEU A 137 54.40 -27.51 13.09
N SER A 138 53.39 -28.24 13.53
CA SER A 138 52.82 -28.15 14.88
C SER A 138 53.79 -28.48 16.02
N GLY A 139 53.76 -27.70 17.10
CA GLY A 139 54.38 -28.00 18.39
C GLY A 139 53.34 -28.32 19.47
N VAL A 140 53.56 -29.38 20.27
CA VAL A 140 52.57 -29.96 21.20
C VAL A 140 52.72 -29.44 22.63
N THR A 141 51.61 -29.03 23.25
CA THR A 141 51.22 -29.20 24.69
C THR A 141 49.79 -28.63 24.88
N GLY A 142 48.88 -29.14 25.72
CA GLY A 142 48.83 -30.40 26.48
C GLY A 142 47.41 -30.63 27.06
N SER A 143 47.03 -31.89 27.31
CA SER A 143 45.72 -32.36 27.84
C SER A 143 45.57 -32.08 29.37
N PRO A 144 44.47 -32.41 30.11
CA PRO A 144 43.41 -33.43 29.89
C PRO A 144 41.96 -32.90 30.21
N GLN A 145 40.83 -33.65 30.34
CA GLN A 145 40.55 -35.07 30.67
C GLN A 145 39.22 -35.61 30.05
N SER A 146 39.11 -36.95 29.94
CA SER A 146 37.88 -37.78 30.11
C SER A 146 36.68 -37.66 29.13
N ALA A 147 35.98 -38.74 28.74
CA ALA A 147 36.19 -40.18 28.94
C ALA A 147 35.30 -41.05 27.99
N LEU A 148 35.71 -42.31 27.73
CA LEU A 148 34.93 -43.48 27.24
C LEU A 148 34.23 -43.37 25.85
N GLY A 149 34.22 -44.38 24.96
CA GLY A 149 34.87 -45.70 24.95
C GLY A 149 34.69 -46.41 23.58
N ALA A 150 35.54 -47.40 23.26
CA ALA A 150 35.56 -48.16 21.98
C ALA A 150 34.88 -49.55 22.13
N PRO A 151 34.87 -50.53 21.17
CA PRO A 151 35.67 -50.75 19.94
C PRO A 151 34.83 -50.59 18.64
N ALA A 152 35.15 -51.05 17.41
CA ALA A 152 36.14 -52.01 16.89
C ALA A 152 36.56 -51.75 15.40
N ALA A 153 37.07 -52.79 14.73
CA ALA A 153 37.50 -52.88 13.31
C ALA A 153 37.10 -54.30 12.75
N PRO A 154 37.46 -54.80 11.54
CA PRO A 154 38.40 -54.27 10.52
C PRO A 154 38.07 -54.47 8.99
N VAL A 155 38.79 -53.70 8.15
CA VAL A 155 39.46 -54.03 6.86
C VAL A 155 38.86 -55.07 5.87
N GLY A 156 38.69 -54.69 4.58
CA GLY A 156 38.60 -55.60 3.43
C GLY A 156 38.22 -54.91 2.07
N PRO A 157 38.90 -55.14 0.92
CA PRO A 157 38.66 -54.36 -0.32
C PRO A 157 38.28 -55.14 -1.62
N THR A 158 37.44 -54.53 -2.46
CA THR A 158 37.28 -54.75 -3.92
C THR A 158 36.85 -53.41 -4.56
N SER A 159 37.51 -52.86 -5.59
CA SER A 159 37.62 -53.24 -7.02
C SER A 159 36.52 -52.64 -7.91
N PHE A 160 36.99 -51.98 -8.99
CA PHE A 160 36.26 -51.34 -10.10
C PHE A 160 35.02 -52.10 -10.63
N ASP A 161 33.97 -51.35 -11.03
CA ASP A 161 33.59 -51.27 -12.47
C ASP A 161 32.62 -50.11 -12.86
N LYS A 162 32.62 -49.78 -14.16
CA LYS A 162 31.63 -49.06 -15.02
C LYS A 162 30.72 -47.93 -14.50
N PHE A 163 30.88 -46.75 -15.11
CA PHE A 163 29.79 -45.82 -15.43
C PHE A 163 28.95 -46.32 -16.64
N PRO A 164 27.61 -46.17 -16.64
CA PRO A 164 26.79 -46.18 -17.85
C PRO A 164 26.71 -44.79 -18.49
N LYS A 165 26.49 -44.73 -19.82
CA LYS A 165 26.34 -43.48 -20.59
C LYS A 165 24.87 -43.10 -20.80
N SER A 166 24.66 -41.80 -21.03
CA SER A 166 23.65 -41.15 -21.89
C SER A 166 22.51 -42.00 -22.45
N ILE A 167 21.27 -41.57 -22.20
CA ILE A 167 20.08 -41.97 -22.96
C ILE A 167 19.70 -40.79 -23.86
N ASP A 168 19.61 -41.02 -25.17
CA ASP A 168 19.16 -40.00 -26.12
C ASP A 168 17.64 -39.76 -26.02
N THR A 169 17.24 -38.50 -26.10
CA THR A 169 15.82 -38.07 -26.05
C THR A 169 15.39 -37.56 -27.43
N ALA A 170 14.20 -37.96 -27.89
CA ALA A 170 13.68 -37.64 -29.22
C ALA A 170 13.41 -36.12 -29.42
N PRO A 171 13.53 -35.60 -30.66
CA PRO A 171 13.37 -34.17 -30.94
C PRO A 171 11.91 -33.69 -30.93
N THR A 172 11.69 -32.54 -30.30
CA THR A 172 10.41 -31.82 -30.27
C THR A 172 10.12 -31.13 -31.62
N PRO A 173 8.85 -31.10 -32.11
CA PRO A 173 8.50 -30.36 -33.32
C PRO A 173 8.66 -28.83 -33.15
N PRO A 174 8.91 -28.09 -34.26
CA PRO A 174 9.22 -26.67 -34.19
C PRO A 174 8.01 -25.80 -33.81
N ARG A 175 8.28 -24.80 -32.96
CA ARG A 175 7.35 -23.73 -32.58
C ARG A 175 7.01 -22.86 -33.80
N ALA A 176 5.72 -22.60 -34.03
CA ALA A 176 5.30 -21.66 -35.06
C ALA A 176 5.87 -20.26 -34.77
N ALA A 177 6.45 -19.62 -35.80
CA ALA A 177 7.01 -18.28 -35.67
C ALA A 177 5.91 -17.21 -35.74
N GLU A 178 5.97 -16.24 -34.83
CA GLU A 178 5.21 -14.99 -34.99
C GLU A 178 5.76 -14.19 -36.18
N PRO A 179 4.91 -13.46 -36.93
CA PRO A 179 5.36 -12.70 -38.09
C PRO A 179 6.18 -11.48 -37.66
N GLU A 180 7.48 -11.47 -37.95
CA GLU A 180 8.33 -10.30 -37.72
C GLU A 180 7.78 -9.07 -38.47
N LEU A 181 7.32 -8.08 -37.71
CA LEU A 181 6.95 -6.77 -38.23
C LEU A 181 8.17 -6.11 -38.83
N SER A 182 8.13 -5.79 -40.13
CA SER A 182 9.29 -5.22 -40.83
C SER A 182 9.79 -3.94 -40.13
N PRO A 183 11.09 -3.59 -40.26
CA PRO A 183 11.65 -2.37 -39.67
C PRO A 183 11.02 -1.04 -40.15
N ARG A 184 10.03 -1.06 -41.05
CA ARG A 184 9.17 0.09 -41.39
C ARG A 184 7.81 0.06 -40.66
N GLN A 185 7.26 -1.12 -40.37
CA GLN A 185 6.04 -1.28 -39.57
C GLN A 185 6.31 -1.00 -38.09
N ALA A 186 7.40 -1.54 -37.51
CA ALA A 186 7.79 -1.29 -36.12
C ALA A 186 7.91 0.22 -35.81
N ARG A 187 8.68 0.97 -36.61
CA ARG A 187 8.83 2.44 -36.47
C ARG A 187 7.52 3.22 -36.71
N ARG A 188 6.55 2.67 -37.46
CA ARG A 188 5.22 3.29 -37.60
C ARG A 188 4.36 3.06 -36.35
N ALA A 189 4.40 1.86 -35.76
CA ALA A 189 3.71 1.55 -34.51
C ALA A 189 4.26 2.38 -33.33
N GLU A 190 5.59 2.49 -33.22
CA GLU A 190 6.27 3.31 -32.23
C GLU A 190 5.91 4.81 -32.36
N ALA A 191 5.96 5.36 -33.57
CA ALA A 191 5.55 6.74 -33.83
C ALA A 191 4.05 6.99 -33.56
N ALA A 192 3.20 5.98 -33.74
CA ALA A 192 1.79 6.05 -33.35
C ALA A 192 1.61 6.04 -31.83
N ARG A 193 2.35 5.20 -31.10
CA ARG A 193 2.33 5.13 -29.63
C ARG A 193 2.78 6.46 -29.00
N LEU A 194 3.91 7.00 -29.44
CA LEU A 194 4.41 8.32 -29.00
C LEU A 194 3.44 9.47 -29.32
N LYS A 195 2.61 9.35 -30.36
CA LYS A 195 1.56 10.33 -30.68
C LYS A 195 0.34 10.20 -29.76
N ALA A 196 -0.05 8.98 -29.38
CA ALA A 196 -1.11 8.74 -28.41
C ALA A 196 -0.71 9.22 -27.01
N GLU A 197 0.48 8.84 -26.55
CA GLU A 197 1.08 9.22 -25.27
C GLU A 197 1.14 10.76 -25.09
N ARG A 198 1.56 11.50 -26.14
CA ARG A 198 1.53 12.98 -26.14
C ARG A 198 0.12 13.58 -26.14
N ALA A 199 -0.88 12.89 -26.70
CA ALA A 199 -2.26 13.35 -26.68
C ALA A 199 -2.92 13.12 -25.30
N GLU A 200 -2.54 12.04 -24.63
CA GLU A 200 -2.97 11.70 -23.27
C GLU A 200 -2.33 12.62 -22.22
N ALA A 201 -1.00 12.82 -22.29
CA ALA A 201 -0.29 13.79 -21.44
C ALA A 201 -0.86 15.21 -21.58
N LYS A 202 -1.29 15.61 -22.79
CA LYS A 202 -1.99 16.89 -22.97
C LYS A 202 -3.36 16.92 -22.26
N ARG A 203 -4.15 15.85 -22.33
CA ARG A 203 -5.46 15.79 -21.64
C ARG A 203 -5.29 15.92 -20.13
N ALA A 204 -4.32 15.22 -19.54
CA ALA A 204 -4.00 15.32 -18.12
C ALA A 204 -3.64 16.77 -17.71
N ALA A 205 -2.82 17.47 -18.51
CA ALA A 205 -2.49 18.88 -18.28
C ALA A 205 -3.71 19.82 -18.43
N ASP A 206 -4.54 19.61 -19.47
CA ASP A 206 -5.79 20.35 -19.69
C ASP A 206 -6.84 20.08 -18.57
N GLU A 207 -6.73 18.98 -17.83
CA GLU A 207 -7.57 18.64 -16.67
C GLU A 207 -7.02 19.21 -15.36
N GLN A 208 -5.71 19.10 -15.11
CA GLN A 208 -5.05 19.73 -13.96
C GLN A 208 -5.30 21.24 -13.94
N HIS A 209 -5.13 21.92 -15.08
CA HIS A 209 -5.38 23.36 -15.20
C HIS A 209 -6.85 23.74 -14.92
N LYS A 210 -7.83 22.86 -15.22
CA LYS A 210 -9.24 23.07 -14.82
C LYS A 210 -9.41 22.91 -13.31
N ALA A 211 -8.76 21.94 -12.68
CA ALA A 211 -8.80 21.72 -11.24
C ALA A 211 -8.20 22.91 -10.47
N GLU A 212 -7.05 23.44 -10.92
CA GLU A 212 -6.43 24.65 -10.38
C GLU A 212 -7.35 25.87 -10.50
N GLN A 213 -8.01 26.06 -11.65
CA GLN A 213 -9.01 27.12 -11.81
C GLN A 213 -10.26 26.94 -10.94
N ALA A 214 -10.66 25.70 -10.62
CA ALA A 214 -11.76 25.42 -9.71
C ALA A 214 -11.38 25.77 -8.25
N ALA A 215 -10.21 25.31 -7.79
CA ALA A 215 -9.66 25.63 -6.47
C ALA A 215 -9.49 27.15 -6.27
N ALA A 216 -8.95 27.86 -7.26
CA ALA A 216 -8.82 29.32 -7.23
C ALA A 216 -10.17 30.05 -7.11
N LYS A 217 -11.22 29.54 -7.78
CA LYS A 217 -12.59 30.09 -7.67
C LYS A 217 -13.20 29.83 -6.28
N GLN A 218 -12.96 28.65 -5.69
CA GLN A 218 -13.42 28.31 -4.35
C GLN A 218 -12.75 29.20 -3.29
N ALA A 219 -11.41 29.30 -3.29
CA ALA A 219 -10.67 30.18 -2.38
C ALA A 219 -11.13 31.66 -2.50
N ALA A 220 -11.42 32.12 -3.72
CA ALA A 220 -11.97 33.46 -3.96
C ALA A 220 -13.43 33.64 -3.49
N ALA A 221 -14.20 32.57 -3.32
CA ALA A 221 -15.54 32.59 -2.72
C ALA A 221 -15.46 32.59 -1.18
N GLU A 222 -14.62 31.75 -0.60
CA GLU A 222 -14.37 31.68 0.86
C GLU A 222 -13.80 33.00 1.39
N ALA A 223 -12.83 33.61 0.68
CA ALA A 223 -12.32 34.94 1.01
C ALA A 223 -13.39 36.05 0.92
N LYS A 224 -14.44 35.89 0.10
CA LYS A 224 -15.60 36.80 0.06
C LYS A 224 -16.58 36.54 1.22
N ALA A 225 -16.75 35.29 1.64
CA ALA A 225 -17.57 34.94 2.80
C ALA A 225 -16.98 35.54 4.10
N ALA A 226 -15.68 35.32 4.35
CA ALA A 226 -14.98 35.90 5.51
C ALA A 226 -15.01 37.44 5.53
N ARG A 227 -14.93 38.10 4.37
CA ARG A 227 -15.11 39.56 4.21
C ARG A 227 -16.55 40.06 4.40
N LYS A 228 -17.55 39.17 4.37
CA LYS A 228 -18.96 39.50 4.67
C LYS A 228 -19.23 39.34 6.18
N GLU A 229 -18.70 38.27 6.77
CA GLU A 229 -18.83 37.94 8.19
C GLU A 229 -18.12 39.00 9.08
N SER A 230 -16.90 39.39 8.73
CA SER A 230 -16.14 40.46 9.39
C SER A 230 -16.76 41.87 9.31
N ARG A 231 -17.86 42.06 8.56
CA ARG A 231 -18.65 43.31 8.59
C ARG A 231 -19.78 43.30 9.64
N GLY A 232 -20.04 42.16 10.28
CA GLY A 232 -21.14 41.98 11.24
C GLY A 232 -20.79 42.28 12.70
N HIS A 233 -19.52 42.36 13.09
CA HIS A 233 -19.08 42.52 14.48
C HIS A 233 -17.92 43.52 14.62
N LYS A 234 -17.94 44.33 15.70
CA LYS A 234 -16.82 45.18 16.12
C LYS A 234 -15.87 44.40 17.04
N VAL A 235 -15.12 43.47 16.45
CA VAL A 235 -14.00 42.76 17.10
C VAL A 235 -12.70 43.49 16.77
N SER A 236 -11.74 43.53 17.70
CA SER A 236 -10.48 44.23 17.46
C SER A 236 -9.58 43.47 16.45
N PRO A 237 -8.66 44.14 15.73
CA PRO A 237 -7.65 43.44 14.91
C PRO A 237 -6.77 42.47 15.70
N GLU A 238 -6.63 42.71 17.00
CA GLU A 238 -5.78 41.97 17.93
C GLU A 238 -6.45 40.66 18.39
N GLU A 239 -7.77 40.69 18.66
CA GLU A 239 -8.59 39.49 18.88
C GLU A 239 -8.63 38.58 17.64
N LEU A 240 -8.70 39.18 16.44
CA LEU A 240 -8.66 38.45 15.17
C LEU A 240 -7.31 37.76 14.95
N ALA A 241 -6.19 38.41 15.29
CA ALA A 241 -4.86 37.81 15.25
C ALA A 241 -4.72 36.66 16.27
N ALA A 242 -5.15 36.87 17.51
CA ALA A 242 -5.12 35.83 18.55
C ALA A 242 -5.99 34.62 18.19
N THR A 243 -7.19 34.84 17.65
CA THR A 243 -8.11 33.76 17.25
C THR A 243 -7.60 32.98 16.04
N ALA A 244 -6.90 33.64 15.10
CA ALA A 244 -6.25 32.97 13.97
C ALA A 244 -5.08 32.08 14.43
N ALA A 245 -4.23 32.58 15.35
CA ALA A 245 -3.12 31.82 15.92
C ALA A 245 -3.62 30.60 16.73
N ALA A 246 -4.66 30.78 17.56
CA ALA A 246 -5.24 29.70 18.36
C ALA A 246 -5.88 28.58 17.54
N ARG A 247 -6.29 28.84 16.28
CA ARG A 247 -6.87 27.83 15.37
C ARG A 247 -5.83 27.07 14.53
N LEU A 248 -4.54 27.40 14.65
CA LEU A 248 -3.45 26.75 13.92
C LEU A 248 -2.53 25.90 14.81
N ALA A 249 -2.82 25.80 16.11
CA ALA A 249 -2.09 24.94 17.05
C ALA A 249 -2.76 23.55 17.19
N PRO A 250 -2.00 22.44 17.15
CA PRO A 250 -2.55 21.11 17.43
C PRO A 250 -2.86 20.92 18.93
N PRO A 251 -3.81 20.04 19.29
CA PRO A 251 -4.26 19.89 20.67
C PRO A 251 -3.26 19.12 21.54
N THR A 252 -2.85 19.73 22.66
CA THR A 252 -2.25 19.03 23.81
C THR A 252 -3.18 19.15 25.02
N SER A 253 -3.24 18.07 25.82
CA SER A 253 -4.11 17.96 27.00
C SER A 253 -3.29 17.88 28.30
N PRO A 254 -3.87 18.20 29.47
CA PRO A 254 -3.12 18.91 30.51
C PRO A 254 -2.62 18.05 31.68
N SER A 255 -1.63 18.58 32.38
CA SER A 255 -1.30 18.27 33.78
C SER A 255 -0.86 19.55 34.51
N SER A 256 -1.06 19.59 35.83
CA SER A 256 -1.27 20.84 36.58
C SER A 256 -0.08 21.25 37.49
N PRO A 257 -0.19 22.12 38.52
CA PRO A 257 0.53 23.40 38.47
C PRO A 257 1.56 23.61 39.60
N VAL A 258 2.57 24.46 39.36
CA VAL A 258 3.54 24.88 40.40
C VAL A 258 3.69 26.41 40.47
N ARG A 259 3.14 26.95 41.57
CA ARG A 259 3.59 28.08 42.41
C ARG A 259 4.26 29.30 41.76
N SER A 260 3.63 30.45 42.01
CA SER A 260 4.11 31.81 41.78
C SER A 260 5.47 32.15 42.41
N THR A 261 6.22 33.01 41.74
CA THR A 261 6.91 34.15 42.36
C THR A 261 6.52 35.42 41.61
N ALA A 262 6.47 36.56 42.31
CA ALA A 262 6.14 37.85 41.73
C ALA A 262 7.29 38.84 42.00
N THR A 263 7.64 39.63 41.00
CA THR A 263 8.55 40.77 41.11
C THR A 263 7.97 41.90 40.29
N GLY A 264 7.57 42.99 40.94
CA GLY A 264 6.92 44.13 40.29
C GLY A 264 7.83 45.35 40.23
N SER A 265 7.89 45.97 39.05
CA SER A 265 8.45 47.29 38.76
C SER A 265 8.17 47.61 37.28
N GLU A 266 7.89 48.83 36.84
CA GLU A 266 7.39 50.02 37.54
C GLU A 266 6.68 50.89 36.48
N GLN A 267 5.58 51.57 36.82
CA GLN A 267 4.80 52.36 35.86
C GLN A 267 4.92 53.86 36.15
N PRO A 268 5.11 54.68 35.09
CA PRO A 268 4.59 56.04 35.07
C PRO A 268 3.49 56.23 34.01
N GLU A 269 2.36 56.76 34.46
CA GLU A 269 1.45 57.60 33.66
C GLU A 269 2.19 58.88 33.17
N GLN A 270 1.73 59.73 32.23
CA GLN A 270 0.45 60.04 31.56
C GLN A 270 0.82 60.94 30.31
N PRO A 271 -0.08 61.67 29.59
CA PRO A 271 -1.53 61.57 29.45
C PRO A 271 -2.02 61.56 27.97
N GLN A 272 -3.33 61.40 27.78
CA GLN A 272 -4.00 61.58 26.48
C GLN A 272 -4.12 63.07 26.08
N ARG A 273 -4.05 63.37 24.77
CA ARG A 273 -4.70 64.56 24.17
C ARG A 273 -5.36 64.21 22.82
N LYS A 274 -6.50 64.85 22.54
CA LYS A 274 -7.32 64.69 21.32
C LYS A 274 -7.03 65.81 20.31
N SER A 275 -6.77 65.47 19.04
CA SER A 275 -7.38 66.15 17.86
C SER A 275 -6.94 65.51 16.53
N ARG A 276 -7.84 65.53 15.53
CA ARG A 276 -7.63 65.14 14.12
C ARG A 276 -7.35 66.41 13.25
N PRO A 277 -7.26 66.34 11.91
CA PRO A 277 -6.28 65.60 11.08
C PRO A 277 -5.70 66.46 9.92
N VAL A 278 -4.50 66.14 9.41
CA VAL A 278 -4.02 66.65 8.09
C VAL A 278 -3.30 65.53 7.31
N VAL A 279 -3.32 65.63 5.98
CA VAL A 279 -2.85 64.63 5.00
C VAL A 279 -1.39 64.95 4.56
N ILE A 280 -0.82 64.13 3.66
CA ILE A 280 0.45 64.31 2.91
C ILE A 280 1.72 63.78 3.61
N ILE A 281 1.78 62.47 3.88
CA ILE A 281 3.05 61.69 3.86
C ILE A 281 2.78 60.29 3.27
N VAL A 282 2.95 60.12 1.94
CA VAL A 282 2.86 58.78 1.28
C VAL A 282 3.99 58.55 0.28
N ALA A 283 4.60 59.60 -0.30
CA ALA A 283 5.63 59.47 -1.33
C ALA A 283 7.04 59.11 -0.81
N SER A 284 7.34 59.34 0.48
CA SER A 284 8.68 59.17 1.06
C SER A 284 8.96 57.75 1.58
N VAL A 285 7.93 57.03 2.04
CA VAL A 285 8.09 55.69 2.63
C VAL A 285 8.58 54.66 1.59
N THR A 286 8.03 54.70 0.37
CA THR A 286 8.44 53.81 -0.73
C THR A 286 9.89 54.00 -1.15
N ILE A 287 10.41 55.24 -1.14
CA ILE A 287 11.82 55.51 -1.47
C ILE A 287 12.75 54.93 -0.40
N VAL A 288 12.43 55.10 0.89
CA VAL A 288 13.23 54.52 1.99
C VAL A 288 13.18 52.99 1.95
N VAL A 289 12.02 52.38 1.71
CA VAL A 289 11.89 50.91 1.58
C VAL A 289 12.71 50.37 0.40
N LEU A 290 12.67 51.02 -0.77
CA LEU A 290 13.47 50.60 -1.93
C LEU A 290 14.98 50.76 -1.68
N LEU A 291 15.40 51.82 -0.99
CA LEU A 291 16.81 52.00 -0.60
C LEU A 291 17.25 50.90 0.38
N VAL A 292 16.46 50.59 1.42
CA VAL A 292 16.76 49.49 2.36
C VAL A 292 16.84 48.14 1.64
N ILE A 293 15.92 47.83 0.73
CA ILE A 293 15.96 46.58 -0.06
C ILE A 293 17.24 46.53 -0.93
N SER A 294 17.60 47.64 -1.57
CA SER A 294 18.83 47.72 -2.39
C SER A 294 20.11 47.55 -1.55
N ALA A 295 20.15 48.10 -0.33
CA ALA A 295 21.27 47.94 0.59
C ALA A 295 21.41 46.51 1.09
N ILE A 296 20.31 45.83 1.43
CA ILE A 296 20.29 44.42 1.82
C ILE A 296 20.77 43.54 0.65
N TYR A 297 20.32 43.82 -0.58
CA TYR A 297 20.73 43.07 -1.78
C TYR A 297 22.21 43.27 -2.14
N LEU A 298 22.76 44.47 -1.92
CA LEU A 298 24.19 44.76 -2.12
C LEU A 298 25.08 44.20 -0.99
N LEU A 299 24.55 44.00 0.21
CA LEU A 299 25.24 43.27 1.28
C LEU A 299 25.28 41.76 1.01
N SER A 300 24.16 41.14 0.62
CA SER A 300 24.13 39.71 0.32
C SER A 300 24.97 39.33 -0.90
N LEU A 301 25.15 40.24 -1.87
CA LEU A 301 26.08 40.08 -2.99
C LEU A 301 27.57 40.27 -2.65
N ARG A 302 27.94 40.63 -1.41
CA ARG A 302 29.34 40.81 -0.98
C ARG A 302 29.81 39.86 0.12
N SER A 303 28.92 39.11 0.76
CA SER A 303 29.25 38.13 1.81
C SER A 303 29.62 36.75 1.26
N ALA A 304 30.64 36.68 0.38
CA ALA A 304 31.11 35.43 -0.24
C ALA A 304 32.64 35.36 -0.40
N ALA A 305 33.40 35.78 0.61
CA ALA A 305 34.85 35.58 0.71
C ALA A 305 35.17 34.82 2.02
N PRO A 306 35.48 33.52 1.98
CA PRO A 306 35.77 32.75 3.18
C PRO A 306 37.18 33.07 3.71
N SER A 307 37.28 33.97 4.69
CA SER A 307 38.50 34.16 5.48
C SER A 307 38.78 32.90 6.31
N GLY A 308 39.70 32.07 5.83
CA GLY A 308 39.94 30.75 6.40
C GLY A 308 40.61 30.78 7.78
N THR A 309 39.90 30.30 8.80
CA THR A 309 40.52 29.67 9.97
C THR A 309 40.61 28.17 9.72
N ASN A 310 41.82 27.63 9.57
CA ASN A 310 42.07 26.20 9.33
C ASN A 310 41.87 25.37 10.62
N SER A 311 40.62 25.24 11.06
CA SER A 311 40.22 24.03 11.78
C SER A 311 40.42 22.85 10.82
N PRO A 312 41.02 21.72 11.24
CA PRO A 312 41.09 20.54 10.38
C PRO A 312 39.68 20.12 10.02
N ALA A 313 39.40 19.97 8.72
CA ALA A 313 38.09 19.52 8.26
C ALA A 313 37.82 18.13 8.86
N GLN A 314 36.81 18.04 9.73
CA GLN A 314 36.39 16.80 10.37
C GLN A 314 36.22 15.73 9.29
N ALA A 315 36.94 14.60 9.41
CA ALA A 315 36.81 13.51 8.45
C ALA A 315 35.33 13.14 8.31
N PRO A 316 34.78 12.96 7.08
CA PRO A 316 33.36 12.69 6.90
C PRO A 316 32.93 11.46 7.72
N ILE A 317 32.10 11.69 8.72
CA ILE A 317 31.58 10.63 9.59
C ILE A 317 30.71 9.72 8.72
N ASP A 318 31.09 8.45 8.60
CA ASP A 318 30.34 7.46 7.83
C ASP A 318 28.94 7.27 8.45
N PRO A 319 27.85 7.66 7.76
CA PRO A 319 26.51 7.60 8.32
C PRO A 319 25.91 6.18 8.26
N LEU A 320 26.62 5.21 7.68
CA LEU A 320 26.13 3.86 7.40
C LEU A 320 26.59 2.85 8.46
N LEU A 321 25.83 1.77 8.62
CA LEU A 321 26.19 0.59 9.40
C LEU A 321 27.43 -0.10 8.83
N THR A 322 28.19 -0.75 9.69
CA THR A 322 29.34 -1.62 9.35
C THR A 322 29.03 -3.07 9.71
N SER A 323 29.74 -4.02 9.10
CA SER A 323 29.57 -5.45 9.38
C SER A 323 29.84 -5.81 10.85
N THR A 324 30.77 -5.11 11.51
CA THR A 324 31.02 -5.22 12.95
C THR A 324 29.81 -4.84 13.80
N GLU A 325 29.04 -3.82 13.40
CA GLU A 325 27.84 -3.37 14.11
C GLU A 325 26.63 -4.28 13.90
N LEU A 326 26.62 -5.05 12.80
CA LEU A 326 25.62 -6.11 12.62
C LEU A 326 25.87 -7.31 13.54
N GLY A 327 27.11 -7.50 14.02
CA GLY A 327 27.49 -8.52 14.98
C GLY A 327 27.09 -9.93 14.53
N THR A 328 26.13 -10.53 15.23
CA THR A 328 25.52 -11.84 14.90
C THR A 328 24.01 -11.74 14.67
N LEU A 329 23.52 -10.60 14.17
CA LEU A 329 22.10 -10.38 13.85
C LEU A 329 21.56 -11.51 12.95
N GLY A 330 20.44 -12.13 13.36
CA GLY A 330 19.85 -13.29 12.66
C GLY A 330 20.69 -14.58 12.72
N GLY A 331 21.64 -14.68 13.66
CA GLY A 331 22.59 -15.79 13.73
C GLY A 331 23.63 -15.79 12.59
N GLN A 332 23.65 -14.74 11.76
CA GLN A 332 24.52 -14.65 10.58
C GLN A 332 25.89 -14.07 10.94
N SER A 333 26.91 -14.48 10.19
CA SER A 333 28.20 -13.78 10.13
C SER A 333 28.17 -12.76 8.99
N TRP A 334 28.39 -11.48 9.28
CA TRP A 334 28.27 -10.41 8.30
C TRP A 334 29.62 -10.05 7.65
N GLY A 335 29.67 -10.09 6.32
CA GLY A 335 30.91 -10.07 5.53
C GLY A 335 31.19 -8.75 4.81
N THR A 336 31.43 -8.86 3.50
CA THR A 336 31.84 -7.77 2.63
C THR A 336 30.84 -6.62 2.65
N GLN A 337 31.38 -5.39 2.78
CA GLN A 337 30.63 -4.15 2.65
C GLN A 337 30.81 -3.62 1.22
N GLU A 338 29.70 -3.40 0.51
CA GLU A 338 29.68 -3.03 -0.90
C GLU A 338 29.02 -1.66 -1.10
N ALA A 339 29.52 -0.85 -2.04
CA ALA A 339 28.91 0.42 -2.40
C ALA A 339 27.61 0.18 -3.20
N ALA A 340 26.47 0.60 -2.66
CA ALA A 340 25.16 0.14 -3.11
C ALA A 340 24.38 1.17 -3.95
N ASN A 341 25.09 2.02 -4.70
CA ASN A 341 24.56 3.22 -5.38
C ASN A 341 23.32 2.94 -6.28
N ALA A 342 23.23 1.75 -6.88
CA ALA A 342 22.12 1.33 -7.73
C ALA A 342 21.07 0.43 -7.03
N ALA A 343 21.40 -0.18 -5.88
CA ALA A 343 20.48 -1.07 -5.17
C ALA A 343 19.42 -0.27 -4.41
N ARG A 344 18.22 -0.84 -4.23
CA ARG A 344 17.09 -0.19 -3.54
C ARG A 344 16.44 -1.15 -2.54
N PRO A 345 15.97 -0.66 -1.37
CA PRO A 345 15.10 -1.43 -0.50
C PRO A 345 13.88 -1.97 -1.24
N LEU A 346 13.38 -3.13 -0.83
CA LEU A 346 12.06 -3.62 -1.22
C LEU A 346 11.00 -2.52 -1.01
N CYS A 347 9.95 -2.49 -1.85
CA CYS A 347 8.89 -1.47 -1.87
C CYS A 347 9.32 -0.01 -2.19
N LEU A 348 10.62 0.35 -2.20
CA LEU A 348 11.08 1.75 -2.29
C LEU A 348 11.83 2.05 -3.60
N PRO A 349 11.14 2.42 -4.69
CA PRO A 349 11.79 2.77 -5.96
C PRO A 349 12.71 3.99 -5.84
N ALA A 350 13.65 4.14 -6.77
CA ALA A 350 14.62 5.25 -6.73
C ALA A 350 13.96 6.64 -6.64
N THR A 351 12.92 6.86 -7.44
CA THR A 351 12.14 8.10 -7.54
C THR A 351 10.67 7.84 -7.21
N ALA A 352 9.93 8.91 -6.88
CA ALA A 352 8.48 8.91 -6.75
C ALA A 352 7.94 10.32 -7.03
N ASP A 353 6.66 10.43 -7.37
CA ASP A 353 6.03 11.74 -7.54
C ASP A 353 6.04 12.52 -6.22
N GLY A 354 6.42 13.81 -6.30
CA GLY A 354 6.57 14.67 -5.12
C GLY A 354 7.75 14.36 -4.20
N LEU A 355 8.54 13.30 -4.44
CA LEU A 355 9.71 12.96 -3.61
C LEU A 355 10.79 14.05 -3.74
N PRO A 356 11.19 14.72 -2.64
CA PRO A 356 12.26 15.72 -2.69
C PRO A 356 13.59 15.11 -3.12
N ALA A 357 14.42 15.89 -3.80
CA ALA A 357 15.79 15.49 -4.11
C ALA A 357 16.67 15.57 -2.86
N ALA A 358 17.39 14.48 -2.54
CA ALA A 358 18.44 14.50 -1.53
C ALA A 358 19.63 15.34 -2.03
N GLN A 359 20.25 16.13 -1.16
CA GLN A 359 21.50 16.82 -1.46
C GLN A 359 22.69 15.85 -1.48
N ARG A 360 22.63 14.80 -0.66
CA ARG A 360 23.62 13.73 -0.57
C ARG A 360 22.90 12.42 -0.26
N THR A 361 23.29 11.37 -0.97
CA THR A 361 22.87 9.99 -0.71
C THR A 361 24.12 9.16 -0.40
N SER A 362 24.06 8.32 0.62
CA SER A 362 25.10 7.32 0.95
C SER A 362 24.44 5.95 0.99
N ALA A 363 25.01 4.94 0.33
CA ALA A 363 24.39 3.63 0.21
C ALA A 363 25.42 2.50 0.38
N ARG A 364 25.12 1.53 1.25
CA ARG A 364 25.95 0.34 1.50
C ARG A 364 25.10 -0.92 1.58
N ARG A 365 25.58 -2.00 0.96
CA ARG A 365 25.08 -3.36 1.15
C ARG A 365 26.09 -4.13 2.01
N ILE A 366 25.60 -5.03 2.84
CA ILE A 366 26.39 -5.97 3.62
C ILE A 366 25.76 -7.35 3.43
N VAL A 367 26.54 -8.31 2.95
CA VAL A 367 26.08 -9.69 2.71
C VAL A 367 26.51 -10.61 3.84
N SER A 368 25.70 -11.62 4.16
CA SER A 368 26.09 -12.70 5.05
C SER A 368 27.17 -13.59 4.40
N THR A 369 28.11 -14.10 5.20
CA THR A 369 29.05 -15.15 4.79
C THR A 369 28.52 -16.56 5.10
N THR A 370 27.44 -16.66 5.89
CA THR A 370 26.81 -17.92 6.30
C THR A 370 25.50 -18.23 5.56
N SER A 371 24.96 -17.26 4.80
CA SER A 371 23.79 -17.45 3.93
C SER A 371 23.91 -16.63 2.65
N ALA A 372 23.55 -17.21 1.52
CA ALA A 372 23.56 -16.55 0.22
C ALA A 372 22.34 -15.63 -0.03
N THR A 373 21.28 -15.74 0.78
CA THR A 373 20.08 -14.89 0.69
C THR A 373 20.12 -13.69 1.63
N ASP A 374 20.85 -13.79 2.74
CA ASP A 374 20.73 -12.85 3.85
C ASP A 374 21.64 -11.65 3.61
N SER A 375 21.03 -10.47 3.45
CA SER A 375 21.76 -9.22 3.18
C SER A 375 21.04 -8.01 3.76
N LEU A 376 21.82 -7.06 4.28
CA LEU A 376 21.34 -5.74 4.69
C LEU A 376 21.71 -4.71 3.62
N LEU A 377 20.77 -3.86 3.25
CA LEU A 377 20.97 -2.67 2.44
C LEU A 377 20.57 -1.45 3.28
N GLN A 378 21.46 -0.47 3.41
CA GLN A 378 21.14 0.83 3.97
C GLN A 378 21.36 1.92 2.94
N ILE A 379 20.39 2.84 2.86
CA ILE A 379 20.49 4.13 2.17
C ILE A 379 20.25 5.23 3.20
N VAL A 380 21.11 6.25 3.21
CA VAL A 380 20.97 7.46 4.01
C VAL A 380 20.92 8.66 3.09
N ASP A 381 19.77 9.33 3.07
CA ASP A 381 19.50 10.54 2.28
C ASP A 381 19.52 11.77 3.20
N VAL A 382 20.27 12.80 2.82
CA VAL A 382 20.35 14.09 3.54
C VAL A 382 19.72 15.18 2.68
N TYR A 383 18.72 15.86 3.24
CA TYR A 383 17.93 16.88 2.58
C TYR A 383 18.39 18.30 2.92
N PRO A 384 17.96 19.33 2.15
CA PRO A 384 18.31 20.73 2.45
C PRO A 384 17.89 21.14 3.87
N ASP A 385 16.67 20.77 4.25
CA ASP A 385 15.94 21.22 5.43
C ASP A 385 15.06 20.10 6.03
N VAL A 386 14.50 20.34 7.23
CA VAL A 386 13.72 19.35 7.98
C VAL A 386 12.35 19.09 7.35
N THR A 387 11.76 20.07 6.67
CA THR A 387 10.49 19.93 5.96
C THR A 387 10.66 19.01 4.75
N SER A 388 11.71 19.22 3.95
CA SER A 388 12.08 18.33 2.85
C SER A 388 12.31 16.89 3.33
N ALA A 389 13.04 16.70 4.43
CA ALA A 389 13.24 15.37 5.02
C ALA A 389 11.93 14.74 5.55
N SER A 390 11.02 15.55 6.10
CA SER A 390 9.72 15.08 6.61
C SER A 390 8.77 14.68 5.50
N THR A 391 8.70 15.46 4.41
CA THR A 391 7.96 15.12 3.18
C THR A 391 8.51 13.84 2.55
N ALA A 392 9.83 13.73 2.42
CA ALA A 392 10.47 12.51 1.93
C ALA A 392 10.14 11.30 2.82
N TYR A 393 10.26 11.44 4.14
CA TYR A 393 9.91 10.39 5.09
C TYR A 393 8.45 9.92 4.96
N ALA A 394 7.50 10.84 4.88
CA ALA A 394 6.09 10.54 4.73
C ALA A 394 5.78 9.78 3.42
N LEU A 395 6.39 10.20 2.31
CA LEU A 395 6.25 9.52 1.01
C LEU A 395 6.89 8.13 1.03
N ARG A 396 8.10 7.97 1.59
CA ARG A 396 8.74 6.66 1.76
C ARG A 396 7.91 5.72 2.64
N LEU A 397 7.30 6.24 3.71
CA LEU A 397 6.43 5.49 4.59
C LEU A 397 5.16 5.02 3.85
N GLN A 398 4.51 5.91 3.09
CA GLN A 398 3.38 5.59 2.22
C GLN A 398 3.74 4.50 1.18
N GLN A 399 4.94 4.56 0.60
CA GLN A 399 5.43 3.51 -0.33
C GLN A 399 5.54 2.14 0.34
N THR A 400 6.07 2.04 1.57
CA THR A 400 6.04 0.76 2.32
C THR A 400 4.64 0.30 2.71
N GLY A 401 3.68 1.23 2.82
CA GLY A 401 2.27 0.92 3.08
C GLY A 401 1.53 0.29 1.90
N ILE A 402 1.91 0.66 0.67
CA ILE A 402 1.40 0.07 -0.58
C ILE A 402 2.16 -1.22 -0.92
N CYS A 403 3.48 -1.15 -0.84
CA CYS A 403 4.45 -2.03 -1.48
C CYS A 403 4.06 -2.41 -2.92
N ALA A 404 4.46 -1.57 -3.89
CA ALA A 404 4.26 -1.80 -5.32
C ALA A 404 5.26 -2.85 -5.89
N ASP A 405 5.41 -3.94 -5.17
CA ASP A 405 6.16 -5.15 -5.51
C ASP A 405 5.17 -6.27 -5.86
N ASP A 406 5.55 -7.20 -6.74
CA ASP A 406 4.66 -8.23 -7.27
C ASP A 406 4.80 -9.62 -6.62
N VAL A 407 5.74 -9.76 -5.68
CA VAL A 407 6.06 -11.03 -4.99
C VAL A 407 5.97 -10.94 -3.45
N ALA A 408 5.95 -9.72 -2.89
CA ALA A 408 5.97 -9.48 -1.45
C ALA A 408 4.57 -9.30 -0.81
N VAL A 409 4.37 -9.90 0.37
CA VAL A 409 3.21 -9.68 1.24
C VAL A 409 3.61 -8.99 2.55
N ILE A 410 2.82 -8.03 3.02
CA ILE A 410 3.01 -7.29 4.27
C ILE A 410 2.48 -8.13 5.44
N ASN A 411 3.38 -8.73 6.22
CA ASN A 411 3.03 -9.47 7.43
C ASN A 411 2.56 -8.52 8.54
N GLY A 412 3.21 -7.37 8.72
CA GLY A 412 2.85 -6.39 9.74
C GLY A 412 3.73 -5.15 9.74
N ALA A 413 3.54 -4.28 10.74
CA ALA A 413 4.32 -3.06 10.92
C ALA A 413 4.56 -2.73 12.40
N SER A 414 5.43 -1.76 12.67
CA SER A 414 5.65 -1.22 14.01
C SER A 414 6.06 0.25 13.99
N THR A 415 5.60 1.04 14.95
CA THR A 415 6.20 2.34 15.30
C THR A 415 7.39 2.10 16.24
N ILE A 416 8.41 2.96 16.16
CA ILE A 416 9.63 2.83 16.95
C ILE A 416 9.88 4.15 17.68
N ASP A 417 9.47 4.21 18.94
CA ASP A 417 9.69 5.37 19.80
C ASP A 417 11.13 5.39 20.32
N GLY A 418 11.69 6.57 20.60
CA GLY A 418 13.02 6.71 21.19
C GLY A 418 14.19 6.35 20.26
N MET A 419 13.96 6.12 18.97
CA MET A 419 15.03 5.86 18.00
C MET A 419 15.48 7.12 17.26
N THR A 420 14.53 7.94 16.81
CA THR A 420 14.73 9.25 16.13
C THR A 420 13.46 10.11 16.33
N ASP A 421 13.39 11.30 15.71
CA ASP A 421 12.16 12.10 15.63
C ASP A 421 10.96 11.32 15.07
N SER A 422 11.20 10.35 14.17
CA SER A 422 10.17 9.57 13.50
C SER A 422 10.76 8.26 12.99
N ALA A 423 10.41 7.12 13.58
CA ALA A 423 10.84 5.80 13.10
C ALA A 423 9.69 4.79 13.05
N ASN A 424 9.70 3.97 12.00
CA ASN A 424 8.71 2.93 11.70
C ASN A 424 9.43 1.73 11.05
N ALA A 425 8.82 0.56 11.11
CA ALA A 425 9.20 -0.59 10.31
C ALA A 425 7.98 -1.27 9.67
N VAL A 426 8.18 -1.85 8.49
CA VAL A 426 7.24 -2.76 7.82
C VAL A 426 7.94 -4.10 7.62
N MET A 427 7.23 -5.19 7.95
CA MET A 427 7.71 -6.56 7.88
C MET A 427 7.03 -7.23 6.68
N LEU A 428 7.82 -7.74 5.74
CA LEU A 428 7.32 -8.39 4.53
C LEU A 428 7.93 -9.76 4.31
N THR A 429 7.25 -10.57 3.50
CA THR A 429 7.75 -11.86 3.01
C THR A 429 7.66 -11.88 1.50
N VAL A 430 8.78 -12.05 0.81
CA VAL A 430 8.81 -12.41 -0.63
C VAL A 430 8.39 -13.88 -0.74
N GLN A 431 7.24 -14.15 -1.33
CA GLN A 431 6.60 -15.46 -1.34
C GLN A 431 7.01 -16.31 -2.55
N ASP A 432 8.31 -16.56 -2.67
CA ASP A 432 8.87 -17.51 -3.63
C ASP A 432 8.92 -18.94 -3.05
N ALA A 433 9.44 -19.90 -3.83
CA ALA A 433 9.56 -21.31 -3.43
C ALA A 433 10.41 -21.53 -2.15
N LYS A 434 11.20 -20.53 -1.75
CA LYS A 434 11.70 -20.34 -0.38
C LYS A 434 11.36 -18.91 0.02
N PRO A 435 10.68 -18.67 1.16
CA PRO A 435 10.36 -17.31 1.58
C PRO A 435 11.63 -16.55 1.99
N ILE A 436 11.69 -15.27 1.63
CA ILE A 436 12.70 -14.33 2.16
C ILE A 436 11.95 -13.28 2.98
N TYR A 437 12.36 -13.10 4.23
CA TYR A 437 11.75 -12.17 5.17
C TYR A 437 12.51 -10.85 5.15
N HIS A 438 11.80 -9.76 4.90
CA HIS A 438 12.32 -8.40 4.85
C HIS A 438 11.84 -7.60 6.06
N THR A 439 12.76 -6.90 6.71
CA THR A 439 12.42 -5.80 7.63
C THR A 439 12.85 -4.47 7.02
N LEU A 440 11.86 -3.72 6.52
CA LEU A 440 12.06 -2.36 6.04
C LEU A 440 11.95 -1.39 7.23
N LEU A 441 13.07 -0.86 7.71
CA LEU A 441 13.10 0.14 8.78
C LEU A 441 13.36 1.53 8.20
N LEU A 442 12.42 2.45 8.42
CA LEU A 442 12.47 3.83 7.98
C LEU A 442 12.57 4.75 9.19
N SER A 443 13.63 5.56 9.26
CA SER A 443 13.86 6.53 10.34
C SER A 443 14.24 7.92 9.81
N ARG A 444 13.86 8.98 10.53
CA ARG A 444 14.24 10.37 10.22
C ARG A 444 14.72 11.08 11.49
N THR A 445 15.95 11.58 11.45
CA THR A 445 16.52 12.49 12.46
C THR A 445 16.85 13.83 11.78
N GLY A 446 16.11 14.87 12.13
CA GLY A 446 16.25 16.20 11.55
C GLY A 446 16.09 16.17 10.03
N ARG A 447 17.18 16.48 9.33
CA ARG A 447 17.30 16.58 7.86
C ARG A 447 17.74 15.27 7.18
N THR A 448 17.97 14.21 7.96
CA THR A 448 18.48 12.92 7.48
C THR A 448 17.38 11.86 7.54
N VAL A 449 17.20 11.11 6.46
CA VAL A 449 16.34 9.93 6.38
C VAL A 449 17.21 8.70 6.15
N SER A 450 17.08 7.69 7.00
CA SER A 450 17.75 6.39 6.86
C SER A 450 16.73 5.30 6.56
N LEU A 451 16.93 4.64 5.42
CA LEU A 451 16.15 3.52 4.90
C LEU A 451 17.02 2.26 5.03
N ILE A 452 16.56 1.27 5.78
CA ILE A 452 17.23 -0.03 5.92
C ILE A 452 16.28 -1.12 5.40
N ASP A 453 16.81 -2.01 4.58
CA ASP A 453 16.21 -3.28 4.21
C ASP A 453 17.09 -4.41 4.74
N LEU A 454 16.54 -5.24 5.62
CA LEU A 454 17.19 -6.47 6.07
C LEU A 454 16.44 -7.67 5.50
N ALA A 455 16.99 -8.24 4.44
CA ALA A 455 16.54 -9.49 3.83
C ALA A 455 17.18 -10.67 4.56
N THR A 456 16.38 -11.64 5.00
CA THR A 456 16.81 -12.75 5.85
C THR A 456 16.03 -14.04 5.57
N SER A 457 16.69 -15.18 5.76
CA SER A 457 16.11 -16.53 5.61
C SER A 457 15.14 -16.92 6.73
N THR A 458 15.08 -16.15 7.82
CA THR A 458 14.16 -16.31 8.94
C THR A 458 13.62 -14.95 9.41
N GLN A 459 12.39 -14.90 9.90
CA GLN A 459 11.77 -13.65 10.35
C GLN A 459 12.40 -13.19 11.68
N LEU A 460 12.93 -11.96 11.70
CA LEU A 460 13.58 -11.38 12.89
C LEU A 460 12.67 -10.38 13.65
N PRO A 461 12.83 -10.24 14.98
CA PRO A 461 12.15 -9.19 15.74
C PRO A 461 12.64 -7.79 15.35
N VAL A 462 11.71 -6.87 15.07
CA VAL A 462 12.02 -5.47 14.72
C VAL A 462 12.90 -4.78 15.78
N THR A 463 12.76 -5.13 17.07
CA THR A 463 13.64 -4.66 18.15
C THR A 463 15.12 -4.93 17.90
N ALA A 464 15.49 -6.09 17.34
CA ALA A 464 16.88 -6.42 17.05
C ALA A 464 17.43 -5.55 15.91
N VAL A 465 16.62 -5.35 14.86
CA VAL A 465 16.95 -4.50 13.71
C VAL A 465 17.08 -3.03 14.14
N ALA A 466 16.15 -2.53 14.95
CA ALA A 466 16.17 -1.16 15.49
C ALA A 466 17.38 -0.90 16.40
N THR A 467 17.71 -1.88 17.26
CA THR A 467 18.89 -1.81 18.14
C THR A 467 20.18 -1.73 17.31
N VAL A 468 20.35 -2.58 16.31
CA VAL A 468 21.52 -2.54 15.41
C VAL A 468 21.57 -1.24 14.61
N ALA A 469 20.44 -0.82 14.02
CA ALA A 469 20.32 0.42 13.25
C ALA A 469 20.71 1.68 14.06
N SER A 470 20.44 1.70 15.37
CA SER A 470 20.73 2.82 16.26
C SER A 470 22.19 3.27 16.26
N ASN A 471 23.15 2.36 15.98
CA ASN A 471 24.56 2.70 15.88
C ASN A 471 24.83 3.71 14.74
N SER A 472 24.24 3.47 13.56
CA SER A 472 24.33 4.39 12.41
C SER A 472 23.56 5.69 12.67
N VAL A 473 22.38 5.61 13.29
CA VAL A 473 21.56 6.79 13.63
C VAL A 473 22.29 7.71 14.62
N THR A 474 23.02 7.15 15.59
CA THR A 474 23.84 7.93 16.55
C THR A 474 24.88 8.80 15.84
N ARG A 475 25.44 8.33 14.71
CA ARG A 475 26.30 9.15 13.85
C ARG A 475 25.52 10.20 13.05
N GLN A 476 24.33 9.85 12.56
CA GLN A 476 23.49 10.74 11.75
C GLN A 476 22.88 11.92 12.53
N CYS A 477 22.52 11.73 13.81
CA CYS A 477 21.94 12.78 14.66
C CYS A 477 23.00 13.77 15.20
N SER A 478 24.29 13.46 15.08
CA SER A 478 25.41 14.23 15.66
C SER A 478 25.56 15.68 15.13
N SER A 479 24.78 16.10 14.12
CA SER A 479 24.73 17.49 13.67
C SER A 479 23.85 18.40 14.54
N GLY A 480 23.08 17.85 15.48
CA GLY A 480 22.18 18.61 16.36
C GLY A 480 20.83 19.01 15.72
N ASP A 481 20.60 18.69 14.45
CA ASP A 481 19.35 18.98 13.73
C ASP A 481 18.16 18.07 14.14
N GLY A 482 18.37 17.07 15.00
CA GLY A 482 17.36 16.06 15.34
C GLY A 482 17.74 15.11 16.50
N THR A 483 16.82 14.22 16.84
CA THR A 483 16.85 13.38 18.05
C THR A 483 17.73 12.14 17.88
N CYS A 484 18.68 11.95 18.80
CA CYS A 484 19.49 10.73 18.91
C CYS A 484 18.76 9.59 19.63
N PRO A 485 19.17 8.32 19.42
CA PRO A 485 18.53 7.17 20.07
C PRO A 485 18.62 7.23 21.60
N SER A 486 17.48 7.06 22.27
CA SER A 486 17.36 6.98 23.73
C SER A 486 16.13 6.14 24.12
N GLY A 487 16.36 5.02 24.83
CA GLY A 487 15.29 4.20 25.40
C GLY A 487 14.38 3.49 24.38
N ILE A 488 14.89 3.13 23.20
CA ILE A 488 14.15 2.57 22.03
C ILE A 488 13.04 1.59 22.44
N GLN A 489 11.80 1.89 22.07
CA GLN A 489 10.63 1.01 22.24
C GLN A 489 10.00 0.70 20.88
N VAL A 490 9.81 -0.58 20.57
CA VAL A 490 9.07 -1.03 19.38
C VAL A 490 7.64 -1.37 19.78
N LYS A 491 6.66 -0.84 19.05
CA LYS A 491 5.23 -1.09 19.26
C LYS A 491 4.59 -1.54 17.95
N THR A 492 3.88 -2.66 17.96
CA THR A 492 3.10 -3.12 16.79
C THR A 492 2.14 -2.03 16.32
N SER A 493 2.11 -1.79 15.01
CA SER A 493 1.24 -0.81 14.38
C SER A 493 0.57 -1.40 13.14
N LEU A 494 -0.43 -0.67 12.61
CA LEU A 494 -0.96 -0.95 11.28
C LEU A 494 0.09 -0.61 10.21
N PRO A 495 0.13 -1.35 9.08
CA PRO A 495 0.86 -0.91 7.89
C PRO A 495 0.48 0.51 7.50
N PRO A 496 1.42 1.35 7.05
CA PRO A 496 1.12 2.72 6.64
C PRO A 496 0.00 2.79 5.61
N ALA A 497 -0.81 3.84 5.67
CA ALA A 497 -1.83 4.09 4.66
C ALA A 497 -1.17 4.36 3.29
N GLY A 498 -1.77 3.82 2.23
CA GLY A 498 -1.29 4.03 0.86
C GLY A 498 -1.69 5.38 0.27
N ASN A 499 -1.61 5.48 -1.06
CA ASN A 499 -2.17 6.60 -1.84
C ASN A 499 -3.71 6.66 -1.76
N GLN A 500 -4.35 5.50 -1.56
CA GLN A 500 -5.79 5.37 -1.33
C GLN A 500 -6.02 4.63 0.00
N PRO A 501 -6.14 5.34 1.13
CA PRO A 501 -6.53 4.75 2.41
C PRO A 501 -7.89 4.03 2.30
N GLY A 502 -8.14 3.06 3.18
CA GLY A 502 -9.40 2.30 3.17
C GLY A 502 -9.37 0.96 2.45
N TRP A 503 -8.39 0.74 1.58
CA TRP A 503 -8.38 -0.40 0.66
C TRP A 503 -7.28 -1.40 0.95
N LEU A 504 -7.57 -2.67 0.68
CA LEU A 504 -6.55 -3.66 0.38
C LEU A 504 -5.68 -3.21 -0.81
N VAL A 505 -4.38 -3.48 -0.70
CA VAL A 505 -3.40 -3.38 -1.80
C VAL A 505 -2.91 -4.77 -2.20
N ALA A 506 -2.20 -4.90 -3.33
CA ALA A 506 -1.67 -6.19 -3.79
C ALA A 506 -0.86 -6.92 -2.70
N ALA A 507 0.01 -6.20 -1.99
CA ALA A 507 0.82 -6.73 -0.89
C ALA A 507 0.05 -6.99 0.42
N ASP A 508 -1.26 -6.79 0.49
CA ASP A 508 -2.08 -7.26 1.62
C ASP A 508 -2.58 -8.71 1.42
N LEU A 509 -2.47 -9.27 0.21
CA LEU A 509 -2.97 -10.61 -0.13
C LEU A 509 -1.81 -11.59 -0.33
N PRO A 510 -1.87 -12.81 0.24
CA PRO A 510 -0.86 -13.83 0.02
C PRO A 510 -1.00 -14.47 -1.37
N ARG A 511 0.10 -14.98 -1.92
CA ARG A 511 0.08 -15.99 -2.99
C ARG A 511 -0.55 -17.29 -2.49
N ILE A 512 -1.31 -17.96 -3.37
CA ILE A 512 -1.86 -19.30 -3.12
C ILE A 512 -0.82 -20.38 -3.48
N THR A 513 -0.19 -20.27 -4.65
CA THR A 513 0.99 -21.09 -5.01
C THR A 513 2.29 -20.36 -4.64
N PRO A 514 3.18 -20.92 -3.79
CA PRO A 514 4.50 -20.33 -3.56
C PRO A 514 5.30 -20.20 -4.86
N GLY A 515 5.86 -19.01 -5.12
CA GLY A 515 6.61 -18.71 -6.35
C GLY A 515 5.76 -18.58 -7.62
N SER A 516 4.45 -18.36 -7.52
CA SER A 516 3.59 -18.02 -8.66
C SER A 516 2.46 -17.09 -8.24
N GLY A 517 1.90 -16.37 -9.20
CA GLY A 517 0.86 -15.38 -8.92
C GLY A 517 1.38 -13.94 -8.74
N ARG A 518 0.63 -13.00 -9.32
CA ARG A 518 0.79 -11.54 -9.23
C ARG A 518 -0.56 -10.94 -8.86
N TRP A 519 -0.66 -10.30 -7.70
CA TRP A 519 -1.87 -9.55 -7.33
C TRP A 519 -1.90 -8.19 -8.05
N SER A 520 -3.09 -7.81 -8.51
CA SER A 520 -3.37 -6.51 -9.13
C SER A 520 -4.72 -5.99 -8.64
N SER A 521 -4.95 -4.68 -8.65
CA SER A 521 -6.18 -4.06 -8.09
C SER A 521 -6.79 -3.01 -9.00
N THR A 522 -8.11 -3.04 -9.17
CA THR A 522 -8.90 -2.07 -9.93
C THR A 522 -10.05 -1.54 -9.08
N ASP A 523 -10.24 -0.23 -9.04
CA ASP A 523 -11.40 0.40 -8.42
C ASP A 523 -12.58 0.41 -9.42
N ASN A 524 -13.75 -0.04 -8.96
CA ASN A 524 -14.93 -0.29 -9.79
C ASN A 524 -16.19 0.32 -9.15
N PRO A 525 -17.21 0.68 -9.95
CA PRO A 525 -18.57 0.85 -9.43
C PRO A 525 -19.06 -0.46 -8.77
N VAL A 526 -19.87 -0.37 -7.72
CA VAL A 526 -20.32 -1.57 -7.00
C VAL A 526 -21.21 -2.43 -7.91
N ASN A 527 -20.78 -3.68 -8.11
CA ASN A 527 -21.46 -4.67 -8.95
C ASN A 527 -21.46 -6.09 -8.33
N SER A 528 -20.93 -6.25 -7.12
CA SER A 528 -20.80 -7.55 -6.46
C SER A 528 -22.15 -8.26 -6.33
N LEU A 529 -22.24 -9.47 -6.86
CA LEU A 529 -23.44 -10.33 -6.82
C LEU A 529 -23.49 -11.23 -5.58
N GLY A 530 -22.42 -11.24 -4.77
CA GLY A 530 -22.28 -12.08 -3.59
C GLY A 530 -22.12 -13.57 -3.88
N SER A 531 -22.35 -14.37 -2.84
CA SER A 531 -22.45 -15.84 -2.92
C SER A 531 -23.88 -16.33 -3.20
N GLY A 532 -24.84 -15.40 -3.33
CA GLY A 532 -26.28 -15.66 -3.44
C GLY A 532 -26.95 -15.97 -2.10
N CYS A 533 -26.18 -16.10 -1.01
CA CYS A 533 -26.69 -16.41 0.32
C CYS A 533 -27.03 -15.17 1.16
N GLU A 534 -26.56 -13.98 0.77
CA GLU A 534 -26.66 -12.73 1.52
C GLU A 534 -28.11 -12.23 1.70
N GLY A 535 -29.02 -12.64 0.81
CA GLY A 535 -30.46 -12.32 0.91
C GLY A 535 -30.79 -10.82 0.81
N VAL A 536 -29.88 -10.01 0.27
CA VAL A 536 -29.98 -8.56 0.10
C VAL A 536 -29.33 -8.14 -1.22
N ASP A 537 -29.71 -6.98 -1.75
CA ASP A 537 -29.03 -6.36 -2.89
C ASP A 537 -27.71 -5.73 -2.43
N LEU A 538 -26.58 -6.38 -2.75
CA LEU A 538 -25.23 -5.87 -2.49
C LEU A 538 -24.86 -4.70 -3.42
N THR A 539 -25.47 -4.58 -4.60
CA THR A 539 -25.23 -3.41 -5.47
C THR A 539 -25.80 -2.13 -4.86
N ARG A 540 -26.73 -2.25 -3.91
CA ARG A 540 -27.31 -1.12 -3.18
C ARG A 540 -27.88 -1.50 -1.80
N LEU A 541 -27.00 -1.72 -0.82
CA LEU A 541 -27.44 -2.03 0.55
C LEU A 541 -28.32 -0.91 1.16
N SER A 542 -29.50 -1.30 1.64
CA SER A 542 -30.47 -0.38 2.25
C SER A 542 -29.86 0.37 3.44
N GLY A 543 -30.02 1.70 3.45
CA GLY A 543 -29.50 2.60 4.49
C GLY A 543 -28.03 3.00 4.34
N ALA A 544 -27.31 2.49 3.34
CA ALA A 544 -25.99 3.04 2.98
C ALA A 544 -26.15 4.41 2.30
N ASN A 545 -25.29 5.36 2.66
CA ASN A 545 -25.25 6.72 2.10
C ASN A 545 -24.20 6.87 1.00
N ALA A 546 -23.22 5.97 0.98
CA ALA A 546 -22.18 5.85 -0.05
C ALA A 546 -21.62 4.43 -0.05
N ASP A 547 -21.21 3.96 -1.21
CA ASP A 547 -20.70 2.62 -1.48
C ASP A 547 -19.59 2.70 -2.55
N THR A 548 -18.65 1.76 -2.50
CA THR A 548 -17.46 1.70 -3.37
C THR A 548 -16.94 0.27 -3.42
N GLN A 549 -16.35 -0.15 -4.56
CA GLN A 549 -15.78 -1.49 -4.72
C GLN A 549 -14.35 -1.41 -5.28
N ARG A 550 -13.50 -2.33 -4.82
CA ARG A 550 -12.19 -2.66 -5.39
C ARG A 550 -12.14 -4.15 -5.66
N THR A 551 -11.82 -4.52 -6.89
CA THR A 551 -11.55 -5.92 -7.26
C THR A 551 -10.04 -6.12 -7.27
N LEU A 552 -9.56 -7.10 -6.52
CA LEU A 552 -8.17 -7.58 -6.62
C LEU A 552 -8.16 -8.91 -7.38
N LEU A 553 -7.35 -9.02 -8.43
CA LEU A 553 -7.25 -10.21 -9.29
C LEU A 553 -5.84 -10.79 -9.26
N LEU A 554 -5.75 -12.11 -9.26
CA LEU A 554 -4.50 -12.85 -9.37
C LEU A 554 -4.22 -13.19 -10.84
N ALA A 555 -3.18 -12.58 -11.42
CA ALA A 555 -2.57 -13.00 -12.67
C ALA A 555 -1.40 -13.96 -12.40
N ASP A 556 -0.74 -14.48 -13.44
CA ASP A 556 0.56 -15.16 -13.37
C ASP A 556 0.67 -16.40 -12.45
N ASP A 557 -0.44 -17.07 -12.11
CA ASP A 557 -0.45 -18.40 -11.49
C ASP A 557 -1.13 -19.42 -12.43
N PRO A 558 -0.41 -20.45 -12.94
CA PRO A 558 -0.97 -21.43 -13.87
C PRO A 558 -1.97 -22.41 -13.24
N LYS A 559 -2.17 -22.37 -11.91
CA LYS A 559 -3.21 -23.14 -11.20
C LYS A 559 -4.45 -22.30 -10.87
N ALA A 560 -4.36 -20.98 -10.94
CA ALA A 560 -5.49 -20.12 -10.60
C ALA A 560 -6.64 -20.31 -11.61
N PRO A 561 -7.90 -20.42 -11.16
CA PRO A 561 -9.04 -20.37 -12.06
C PRO A 561 -9.14 -18.98 -12.71
N SER A 562 -9.65 -18.91 -13.93
CA SER A 562 -9.80 -17.64 -14.65
C SER A 562 -10.67 -16.66 -13.87
N GLY A 563 -10.12 -15.48 -13.57
CA GLY A 563 -10.78 -14.47 -12.75
C GLY A 563 -10.73 -14.73 -11.24
N PHE A 564 -9.83 -15.58 -10.73
CA PHE A 564 -9.59 -15.70 -9.29
C PHE A 564 -9.24 -14.34 -8.67
N GLY A 565 -9.93 -13.99 -7.59
CA GLY A 565 -9.76 -12.69 -6.96
C GLY A 565 -10.47 -12.52 -5.63
N VAL A 566 -10.45 -11.28 -5.16
CA VAL A 566 -11.14 -10.80 -3.98
C VAL A 566 -11.80 -9.45 -4.32
N ASP A 567 -13.12 -9.38 -4.27
CA ASP A 567 -13.85 -8.11 -4.23
C ASP A 567 -13.90 -7.60 -2.78
N GLN A 568 -13.41 -6.38 -2.54
CA GLN A 568 -13.73 -5.59 -1.36
C GLN A 568 -14.82 -4.58 -1.72
N VAL A 569 -15.93 -4.56 -0.98
CA VAL A 569 -16.96 -3.51 -1.05
C VAL A 569 -17.05 -2.80 0.30
N THR A 570 -16.96 -1.47 0.29
CA THR A 570 -17.03 -0.65 1.50
C THR A 570 -18.26 0.26 1.47
N TYR A 571 -19.22 0.00 2.36
CA TYR A 571 -20.45 0.77 2.50
C TYR A 571 -20.37 1.69 3.73
N THR A 572 -20.78 2.95 3.58
CA THR A 572 -20.79 3.94 4.67
C THR A 572 -22.22 4.31 5.03
N TYR A 573 -22.58 4.09 6.29
CA TYR A 573 -23.89 4.40 6.88
C TYR A 573 -23.87 5.75 7.61
N ALA A 574 -25.03 6.21 8.08
CA ALA A 574 -25.14 7.38 8.94
C ALA A 574 -24.39 7.19 10.28
N ASP A 575 -24.50 6.00 10.88
CA ASP A 575 -23.91 5.67 12.18
C ASP A 575 -23.50 4.18 12.28
N ALA A 576 -22.88 3.82 13.41
CA ALA A 576 -22.38 2.46 13.67
C ALA A 576 -23.48 1.43 13.98
N LYS A 577 -24.63 1.86 14.48
CA LYS A 577 -25.79 0.99 14.76
C LYS A 577 -26.42 0.53 13.44
N ALA A 578 -26.54 1.44 12.46
CA ALA A 578 -26.99 1.12 11.10
C ALA A 578 -26.05 0.13 10.39
N ALA A 579 -24.73 0.38 10.41
CA ALA A 579 -23.74 -0.54 9.84
C ALA A 579 -23.78 -1.93 10.52
N THR A 580 -23.90 -1.96 11.85
CA THR A 580 -24.02 -3.23 12.62
C THR A 580 -25.33 -3.96 12.34
N ALA A 581 -26.44 -3.24 12.13
CA ALA A 581 -27.72 -3.84 11.75
C ALA A 581 -27.64 -4.49 10.36
N ALA A 582 -27.07 -3.81 9.37
CA ALA A 582 -26.88 -4.36 8.02
C ALA A 582 -25.97 -5.61 8.04
N ALA A 583 -24.84 -5.55 8.76
CA ALA A 583 -23.94 -6.70 8.91
C ALA A 583 -24.63 -7.87 9.63
N LYS A 584 -25.46 -7.61 10.63
CA LYS A 584 -26.27 -8.65 11.29
C LYS A 584 -27.22 -9.32 10.31
N THR A 585 -27.95 -8.55 9.50
CA THR A 585 -28.85 -9.09 8.47
C THR A 585 -28.11 -10.00 7.50
N ILE A 586 -26.99 -9.54 6.92
CA ILE A 586 -26.18 -10.34 5.99
C ILE A 586 -25.68 -11.62 6.67
N ASN A 587 -25.11 -11.53 7.88
CA ASN A 587 -24.61 -12.68 8.63
C ASN A 587 -25.71 -13.71 8.96
N THR A 588 -26.90 -13.26 9.36
CA THR A 588 -28.05 -14.13 9.64
C THR A 588 -28.58 -14.78 8.36
N ASN A 589 -28.65 -14.04 7.25
CA ASN A 589 -29.08 -14.56 5.96
C ASN A 589 -28.11 -15.63 5.43
N ILE A 590 -26.80 -15.40 5.50
CA ILE A 590 -25.79 -16.38 5.10
C ILE A 590 -25.91 -17.65 5.96
N ALA A 591 -25.94 -17.51 7.28
CA ALA A 591 -26.01 -18.65 8.20
C ALA A 591 -27.26 -19.54 8.01
N SER A 592 -28.42 -18.94 7.66
CA SER A 592 -29.67 -19.64 7.35
C SER A 592 -29.83 -20.03 5.87
N CYS A 593 -28.81 -19.81 5.02
CA CYS A 593 -28.96 -19.98 3.57
C CYS A 593 -29.34 -21.41 3.17
N ALA A 594 -28.73 -22.43 3.79
CA ALA A 594 -29.04 -23.83 3.52
C ALA A 594 -30.49 -24.22 3.88
N GLU A 595 -31.12 -23.53 4.84
CA GLU A 595 -32.54 -23.70 5.20
C GLU A 595 -33.47 -23.11 4.11
N ARG A 596 -33.02 -22.05 3.44
CA ARG A 596 -33.77 -21.31 2.42
C ARG A 596 -33.47 -21.74 0.98
N THR A 597 -32.42 -22.53 0.77
CA THR A 597 -31.84 -22.80 -0.56
C THR A 597 -31.14 -24.16 -0.56
N LEU A 598 -31.84 -25.18 -1.05
CA LEU A 598 -31.39 -26.59 -1.03
C LEU A 598 -30.12 -26.87 -1.87
N THR A 599 -29.70 -25.93 -2.72
CA THR A 599 -28.44 -25.98 -3.45
C THR A 599 -27.25 -25.50 -2.63
N ALA A 600 -27.48 -24.78 -1.53
CA ALA A 600 -26.44 -24.17 -0.73
C ALA A 600 -25.88 -25.11 0.34
N THR A 601 -24.59 -24.98 0.65
CA THR A 601 -24.00 -25.44 1.90
C THR A 601 -23.12 -24.34 2.44
N VAL A 602 -23.24 -24.02 3.72
CA VAL A 602 -22.59 -22.88 4.36
C VAL A 602 -21.89 -23.35 5.63
N ASP A 603 -20.57 -23.14 5.66
CA ASP A 603 -19.73 -23.41 6.82
C ASP A 603 -19.29 -22.09 7.46
N SER A 604 -19.29 -22.04 8.79
CA SER A 604 -18.87 -20.84 9.54
C SER A 604 -17.35 -20.81 9.68
N GLY A 605 -16.72 -19.84 9.03
CA GLY A 605 -15.29 -19.60 9.13
C GLY A 605 -14.88 -18.89 10.43
N PRO A 606 -13.57 -18.64 10.63
CA PRO A 606 -13.06 -17.95 11.80
C PRO A 606 -13.64 -16.54 11.95
N LYS A 607 -13.97 -16.17 13.20
CA LYS A 607 -14.37 -14.80 13.56
C LYS A 607 -13.18 -13.84 13.46
N VAL A 608 -13.47 -12.63 13.01
CA VAL A 608 -12.50 -11.54 12.87
C VAL A 608 -12.83 -10.46 13.90
N SER A 609 -11.84 -10.03 14.66
CA SER A 609 -11.96 -8.90 15.58
C SER A 609 -10.59 -8.30 15.87
N GLY A 610 -10.57 -7.01 16.17
CA GLY A 610 -9.32 -6.30 16.42
C GLY A 610 -9.53 -4.81 16.66
N THR A 611 -8.43 -4.06 16.61
CA THR A 611 -8.39 -2.61 16.76
C THR A 611 -7.45 -2.03 15.71
N GLY A 612 -7.94 -1.10 14.91
CA GLY A 612 -7.13 -0.40 13.91
C GLY A 612 -6.69 1.00 14.36
N ALA A 613 -6.51 1.89 13.41
CA ALA A 613 -6.11 3.28 13.64
C ALA A 613 -7.11 4.01 14.56
N ASN A 614 -6.59 5.00 15.30
CA ASN A 614 -7.37 5.81 16.24
C ASN A 614 -8.16 4.99 17.30
N SER A 615 -7.65 3.79 17.63
CA SER A 615 -8.31 2.82 18.52
C SER A 615 -9.70 2.37 18.06
N LEU A 616 -10.00 2.48 16.77
CA LEU A 616 -11.26 2.00 16.20
C LEU A 616 -11.33 0.47 16.24
N LYS A 617 -12.21 -0.06 17.09
CA LYS A 617 -12.50 -1.50 17.17
C LYS A 617 -13.30 -1.95 15.96
N PHE A 618 -13.02 -3.17 15.50
CA PHE A 618 -13.76 -3.83 14.43
C PHE A 618 -14.12 -5.27 14.83
N SER A 619 -15.22 -5.78 14.27
CA SER A 619 -15.67 -7.15 14.47
C SER A 619 -16.45 -7.67 13.27
N GLY A 620 -16.36 -8.97 13.00
CA GLY A 620 -16.94 -9.59 11.82
C GLY A 620 -16.90 -11.11 11.81
N SER A 621 -17.53 -11.67 10.79
CA SER A 621 -17.63 -13.10 10.52
C SER A 621 -17.01 -13.42 9.17
N THR A 622 -16.58 -14.67 8.99
CA THR A 622 -16.26 -15.25 7.68
C THR A 622 -17.07 -16.51 7.46
N PHE A 623 -17.27 -16.88 6.19
CA PHE A 623 -18.03 -18.08 5.80
C PHE A 623 -17.41 -18.72 4.57
N HIS A 624 -17.54 -20.03 4.45
CA HIS A 624 -17.51 -20.72 3.17
C HIS A 624 -18.94 -20.89 2.69
N VAL A 625 -19.19 -20.64 1.41
CA VAL A 625 -20.49 -20.88 0.77
C VAL A 625 -20.25 -21.68 -0.49
N THR A 626 -20.91 -22.83 -0.63
CA THR A 626 -21.01 -23.54 -1.92
C THR A 626 -22.44 -23.46 -2.44
N GLN A 627 -22.59 -23.39 -3.76
CA GLN A 627 -23.89 -23.39 -4.44
C GLN A 627 -23.89 -24.43 -5.56
N LYS A 628 -24.80 -25.41 -5.52
CA LYS A 628 -24.93 -26.44 -6.57
C LYS A 628 -25.75 -25.92 -7.75
N THR A 629 -25.08 -25.53 -8.83
CA THR A 629 -25.69 -24.93 -10.03
C THR A 629 -25.57 -25.86 -11.23
N GLY A 630 -26.51 -26.81 -11.34
CA GLY A 630 -26.52 -27.79 -12.43
C GLY A 630 -25.36 -28.78 -12.32
N GLN A 631 -24.34 -28.63 -13.19
CA GLN A 631 -23.11 -29.42 -13.14
C GLN A 631 -21.95 -28.73 -12.41
N SER A 632 -22.06 -27.44 -12.08
CA SER A 632 -21.04 -26.72 -11.32
C SER A 632 -21.38 -26.65 -9.83
N THR A 633 -20.36 -26.48 -8.99
CA THR A 633 -20.54 -26.15 -7.57
C THR A 633 -19.50 -25.08 -7.21
N PRO A 634 -19.72 -23.81 -7.61
CA PRO A 634 -18.88 -22.69 -7.16
C PRO A 634 -18.76 -22.66 -5.64
N LEU A 635 -17.54 -22.37 -5.19
CA LEU A 635 -17.16 -22.11 -3.81
C LEU A 635 -16.85 -20.62 -3.66
N TYR A 636 -17.31 -20.05 -2.56
CA TYR A 636 -17.06 -18.66 -2.19
C TYR A 636 -16.49 -18.60 -0.78
N ARG A 637 -15.54 -17.70 -0.55
CA ARG A 637 -15.22 -17.22 0.79
C ARG A 637 -15.81 -15.85 0.97
N VAL A 638 -16.61 -15.68 2.02
CA VAL A 638 -17.26 -14.41 2.37
C VAL A 638 -16.64 -13.87 3.66
N GLY A 639 -16.50 -12.55 3.75
CA GLY A 639 -16.12 -11.82 4.96
C GLY A 639 -17.04 -10.63 5.16
N VAL A 640 -17.55 -10.43 6.39
CA VAL A 640 -18.47 -9.34 6.74
C VAL A 640 -18.01 -8.71 8.04
N VAL A 641 -17.47 -7.49 7.98
CA VAL A 641 -16.86 -6.79 9.12
C VAL A 641 -17.46 -5.40 9.28
N THR A 642 -17.62 -4.91 10.51
CA THR A 642 -17.99 -3.51 10.78
C THR A 642 -16.88 -2.72 11.46
N VAL A 643 -16.78 -1.45 11.06
CA VAL A 643 -15.75 -0.49 11.49
C VAL A 643 -16.43 0.85 11.73
N GLY A 644 -16.92 1.07 12.96
CA GLY A 644 -17.76 2.24 13.26
C GLY A 644 -18.97 2.31 12.32
N LYS A 645 -19.14 3.43 11.59
CA LYS A 645 -20.21 3.65 10.59
C LYS A 645 -20.03 2.91 9.26
N ARG A 646 -18.99 2.07 9.12
CA ARG A 646 -18.65 1.37 7.86
C ARG A 646 -18.90 -0.13 7.95
N LEU A 647 -19.40 -0.70 6.87
CA LEU A 647 -19.49 -2.14 6.64
C LEU A 647 -18.52 -2.50 5.52
N VAL A 648 -17.67 -3.50 5.76
CA VAL A 648 -16.73 -4.06 4.79
C VAL A 648 -17.25 -5.45 4.43
N TYR A 649 -17.56 -5.65 3.16
CA TYR A 649 -17.91 -6.94 2.58
C TYR A 649 -16.75 -7.41 1.72
N LEU A 650 -16.39 -8.68 1.84
CA LEU A 650 -15.36 -9.34 1.05
C LEU A 650 -15.91 -10.61 0.43
N LEU A 651 -15.61 -10.83 -0.85
CA LEU A 651 -15.97 -12.04 -1.59
C LEU A 651 -14.75 -12.52 -2.38
N ALA A 652 -14.35 -13.78 -2.17
CA ALA A 652 -13.41 -14.47 -3.03
C ALA A 652 -14.10 -15.68 -3.71
N ASN A 653 -13.59 -16.07 -4.87
CA ASN A 653 -14.14 -17.11 -5.75
C ASN A 653 -13.16 -18.31 -5.96
N PRO A 654 -12.75 -19.00 -4.90
CA PRO A 654 -11.84 -20.14 -4.98
C PRO A 654 -12.44 -21.37 -5.65
N THR A 655 -11.57 -22.33 -5.96
CA THR A 655 -11.97 -23.72 -6.28
C THR A 655 -11.46 -24.67 -5.21
N LYS A 656 -11.95 -25.91 -5.21
CA LYS A 656 -11.51 -26.96 -4.28
C LYS A 656 -9.98 -27.14 -4.23
N ASP A 657 -9.31 -26.94 -5.36
CA ASP A 657 -7.89 -27.20 -5.54
C ASP A 657 -7.06 -25.88 -5.54
N PHE A 658 -7.71 -24.73 -5.38
CA PHE A 658 -7.09 -23.40 -5.37
C PHE A 658 -7.87 -22.43 -4.46
N ASP A 659 -7.46 -22.37 -3.19
CA ASP A 659 -8.14 -21.62 -2.14
C ASP A 659 -7.16 -21.00 -1.13
N PHE A 660 -7.61 -19.95 -0.44
CA PHE A 660 -6.98 -19.46 0.79
C PHE A 660 -7.06 -20.52 1.90
N SER A 661 -6.18 -20.45 2.90
CA SER A 661 -6.43 -21.15 4.17
C SER A 661 -7.39 -20.32 5.03
N ASP A 662 -8.02 -20.93 6.04
CA ASP A 662 -8.90 -20.18 6.94
C ASP A 662 -8.14 -19.11 7.74
N GLU A 663 -6.88 -19.38 8.08
CA GLU A 663 -5.98 -18.40 8.69
C GLU A 663 -5.63 -17.26 7.72
N SER A 664 -5.32 -17.56 6.45
CA SER A 664 -4.95 -16.51 5.49
C SER A 664 -6.16 -15.70 5.02
N TRP A 665 -7.34 -16.32 4.89
CA TRP A 665 -8.60 -15.59 4.68
C TRP A 665 -8.93 -14.69 5.85
N LYS A 666 -8.82 -15.19 7.10
CA LYS A 666 -8.99 -14.38 8.30
C LYS A 666 -8.02 -13.18 8.31
N ALA A 667 -6.77 -13.37 7.91
CA ALA A 667 -5.78 -12.30 7.84
C ALA A 667 -6.13 -11.24 6.78
N VAL A 668 -6.57 -11.64 5.57
CA VAL A 668 -7.05 -10.70 4.54
C VAL A 668 -8.27 -9.92 5.02
N VAL A 669 -9.25 -10.59 5.62
CA VAL A 669 -10.48 -9.96 6.16
C VAL A 669 -10.18 -9.02 7.34
N GLN A 670 -9.22 -9.38 8.19
CA GLN A 670 -8.71 -8.50 9.24
C GLN A 670 -7.99 -7.27 8.66
N ARG A 671 -7.09 -7.47 7.69
CA ARG A 671 -6.33 -6.39 7.05
C ARG A 671 -7.25 -5.39 6.33
N ALA A 672 -8.32 -5.85 5.66
CA ALA A 672 -9.30 -4.95 5.06
C ALA A 672 -9.98 -4.05 6.10
N ALA A 673 -10.36 -4.61 7.26
CA ALA A 673 -10.94 -3.84 8.36
C ALA A 673 -9.95 -2.83 8.94
N GLU A 674 -8.68 -3.23 9.11
CA GLU A 674 -7.57 -2.35 9.49
C GLU A 674 -7.38 -1.21 8.48
N ARG A 675 -7.33 -1.49 7.17
CA ARG A 675 -7.25 -0.48 6.10
C ARG A 675 -8.43 0.49 6.16
N VAL A 676 -9.65 0.00 6.38
CA VAL A 676 -10.87 0.83 6.52
C VAL A 676 -10.85 1.76 7.75
N THR A 677 -10.06 1.47 8.79
CA THR A 677 -9.82 2.43 9.89
C THR A 677 -8.98 3.64 9.49
N GLN A 678 -8.27 3.59 8.35
CA GLN A 678 -7.40 4.65 7.84
C GLN A 678 -8.16 5.70 7.01
N LEU A 679 -9.48 5.51 6.81
CA LEU A 679 -10.37 6.50 6.22
C LEU A 679 -10.82 7.55 7.26
N PRO A 680 -10.99 8.83 6.86
CA PRO A 680 -11.50 9.90 7.74
C PRO A 680 -12.96 9.70 8.19
#